data_AF-A0A1C1A3M8-F1
#
_entry.id   AF-A0A1C1A3M8-F1
#
_cell.length_a   1.000
_cell.length_b   1.000
_cell.length_c   1.000
_cell.angle_alpha   90.00
_cell.angle_beta   90.00
_cell.angle_gamma   90.00
#
_symmetry.space_group_name_H-M   'P 1'
#
loop_
_entity.id
_entity.type
_entity.pdbx_description
1 polymer ?
#
loop_
_entity_poly.entity_id
_entity_poly.type
_entity_poly.pdbx_seq_one_letter_code
_entity_poly.pdbx_strand_id
1 'polypeptide(L)'
;MGFSKMKSRIGFLLGKVLVVAALIFSFTVSMAQPASAATVVTYPSHFGTSSAYTLKVDSTTIRVARQFDYSFAQLSYSGTGTFKVTASENITSYNISPHSYGIEATVSGKDLTFTLPQAGSRYLVIKINNLENLVIMADPVETDAPMPNGGSVKSIMDYSGVDNTGGDLMTSKIQQAINDANARTGGGTVYFPAGIYKFSQIELKSNVTLYLAAGSILRGSSDVNDYDFTNTIFTNANIRIVGASNVAIKGRGMIDSNGTTLTTGDSGPNREYIIHSYKDAAGTKPNNLTFEGITLRDGTTWNFRLQDATNVNIKNVKIINNVNWIHGDGFDLVNTSHAVVDQCFAYTGDDVYDAKASTEEPMTDVVYKNSVAYTESAGTKVGMQGNASISDVWFINIDVIQGYRGVSVDHDQGNGVWDDIHFIDIRTEKIVNNGTSGQFRTSPLLIWTAKYSGSEVGPVSNIEMTRVSFENINNYHSFIQGYDSSSKVSNVNITDLKMNGNLITSASQGLIDIGANTSNITFNTNPTTKKMMNANSSKAVEVFGGSTTDGGKISQWDYSGGKNQRWQLVDAGGGYYKIKNLKSGKLLEVTGGSTANGALVEQWGDNGGDNQQWQIVDVGNGYSKLINRKSGKALDSGGTTEDGAQLTQWTDNGGDNQKWQLME
;
A
#
# COMPACT_ATOMS: atom_id res chain seq x y z
N MET A 1 27.15 22.58 57.93
CA MET A 1 26.58 23.65 58.78
C MET A 1 26.01 24.70 57.85
N GLY A 2 24.78 25.17 57.88
CA GLY A 2 23.62 25.00 58.74
C GLY A 2 22.55 25.95 58.19
N PHE A 3 21.33 25.44 58.13
CA PHE A 3 20.05 26.05 57.79
C PHE A 3 19.83 27.58 57.93
N SER A 4 19.30 28.16 56.85
CA SER A 4 17.98 28.82 56.73
C SER A 4 17.68 30.21 57.33
N LYS A 5 16.74 30.88 56.62
CA LYS A 5 15.70 31.84 57.10
C LYS A 5 16.16 33.29 57.31
N MET A 6 15.38 34.35 57.07
CA MET A 6 14.01 34.53 56.59
C MET A 6 13.72 36.04 56.43
N LYS A 7 13.04 36.38 55.33
CA LYS A 7 12.02 37.43 55.05
C LYS A 7 11.88 38.74 55.86
N SER A 8 11.48 39.74 55.06
CA SER A 8 10.27 40.62 55.18
C SER A 8 10.58 42.10 55.37
N ARG A 9 9.84 43.08 54.84
CA ARG A 9 8.38 43.34 54.94
C ARG A 9 8.09 44.61 54.08
N ILE A 10 6.95 44.90 53.43
CA ILE A 10 5.61 45.40 53.88
C ILE A 10 4.82 45.70 52.56
N GLY A 11 3.51 45.53 52.36
CA GLY A 11 2.38 45.36 53.28
C GLY A 11 1.08 44.90 52.59
N PHE A 12 0.16 44.48 53.47
CA PHE A 12 -1.13 43.79 53.32
C PHE A 12 -2.30 44.72 52.89
N LEU A 13 -3.42 44.20 52.37
CA LEU A 13 -4.60 43.71 53.12
C LEU A 13 -5.75 43.21 52.18
N LEU A 14 -6.25 41.99 52.44
CA LEU A 14 -7.63 41.42 52.25
C LEU A 14 -8.26 41.41 50.83
N GLY A 15 -8.95 40.38 50.34
CA GLY A 15 -9.47 39.13 50.87
C GLY A 15 -10.39 38.50 49.81
N LYS A 16 -10.35 37.16 49.67
CA LYS A 16 -11.04 36.36 48.64
C LYS A 16 -12.54 36.63 48.52
N VAL A 17 -13.05 36.80 47.29
CA VAL A 17 -14.38 36.34 46.84
C VAL A 17 -14.30 35.97 45.35
N LEU A 18 -14.69 34.73 45.03
CA LEU A 18 -15.00 34.24 43.68
C LEU A 18 -16.16 35.05 43.08
N VAL A 19 -16.00 35.61 41.88
CA VAL A 19 -17.13 35.94 41.00
C VAL A 19 -16.80 35.55 39.56
N VAL A 20 -17.50 34.49 39.13
CA VAL A 20 -18.06 34.20 37.80
C VAL A 20 -17.63 35.16 36.68
N ALA A 21 -16.83 34.65 35.74
CA ALA A 21 -16.85 35.14 34.37
C ALA A 21 -17.62 34.12 33.52
N ALA A 22 -18.80 34.54 33.07
CA ALA A 22 -19.62 33.82 32.11
C ALA A 22 -18.82 33.62 30.81
N LEU A 23 -18.39 32.39 30.56
CA LEU A 23 -18.00 31.94 29.23
C LEU A 23 -19.28 31.84 28.39
N ILE A 24 -19.61 32.94 27.73
CA ILE A 24 -20.55 32.94 26.61
C ILE A 24 -19.93 32.01 25.57
N PHE A 25 -20.45 30.79 25.46
CA PHE A 25 -20.26 29.96 24.28
C PHE A 25 -20.91 30.71 23.12
N SER A 26 -20.15 31.55 22.43
CA SER A 26 -20.47 31.92 21.07
C SER A 26 -20.43 30.62 20.27
N PHE A 27 -21.60 30.09 19.93
CA PHE A 27 -21.74 29.18 18.78
C PHE A 27 -21.27 29.97 17.56
N THR A 28 -19.97 29.97 17.29
CA THR A 28 -19.51 30.11 15.93
C THR A 28 -19.98 28.82 15.26
N VAL A 29 -21.08 28.91 14.53
CA VAL A 29 -21.25 28.06 13.36
C VAL A 29 -19.96 28.31 12.57
N SER A 30 -19.00 27.40 12.69
CA SER A 30 -17.93 27.28 11.71
C SER A 30 -18.68 26.88 10.45
N MET A 31 -19.15 27.86 9.69
CA MET A 31 -19.35 27.66 8.28
C MET A 31 -17.97 27.25 7.82
N ALA A 32 -17.79 25.94 7.57
CA ALA A 32 -16.60 25.42 6.94
C ALA A 32 -16.34 26.37 5.77
N GLN A 33 -15.28 27.17 5.91
CA GLN A 33 -14.84 28.03 4.82
C GLN A 33 -14.70 27.09 3.64
N PRO A 34 -15.33 27.35 2.48
CA PRO A 34 -15.24 26.44 1.35
C PRO A 34 -13.75 26.17 1.15
N ALA A 35 -13.37 24.89 1.20
CA ALA A 35 -11.99 24.49 1.05
C ALA A 35 -11.44 25.23 -0.18
N SER A 36 -10.32 25.93 -0.03
CA SER A 36 -9.68 26.59 -1.17
C SER A 36 -9.54 25.56 -2.29
N ALA A 37 -9.92 25.95 -3.52
CA ALA A 37 -9.80 25.07 -4.68
C ALA A 37 -8.39 24.47 -4.76
N ALA A 38 -8.29 23.23 -5.21
CA ALA A 38 -7.00 22.59 -5.32
C ALA A 38 -6.13 23.34 -6.34
N THR A 39 -4.84 23.51 -6.05
CA THR A 39 -3.88 23.86 -7.11
C THR A 39 -3.73 22.63 -7.97
N VAL A 40 -3.95 22.73 -9.28
CA VAL A 40 -3.85 21.60 -10.22
C VAL A 40 -2.85 21.92 -11.31
N VAL A 41 -1.87 21.04 -11.50
CA VAL A 41 -0.85 21.10 -12.55
C VAL A 41 -1.15 20.01 -13.56
N THR A 42 -1.36 20.42 -14.82
CA THR A 42 -1.63 19.49 -15.92
C THR A 42 -0.35 19.18 -16.68
N TYR A 43 -0.26 17.97 -17.20
CA TYR A 43 0.87 17.53 -18.02
C TYR A 43 0.44 17.43 -19.48
N PRO A 44 1.21 17.99 -20.42
CA PRO A 44 1.03 17.70 -21.84
C PRO A 44 1.07 16.18 -22.09
N SER A 45 0.23 15.70 -23.00
CA SER A 45 0.26 14.32 -23.46
C SER A 45 0.31 14.31 -24.97
N HIS A 46 1.25 13.54 -25.52
CA HIS A 46 1.44 13.37 -26.96
C HIS A 46 0.77 12.09 -27.48
N PHE A 47 0.04 11.39 -26.62
CA PHE A 47 -0.66 10.14 -26.94
C PHE A 47 -2.07 10.40 -27.47
N GLY A 48 -2.71 9.36 -28.02
CA GLY A 48 -4.09 9.43 -28.50
C GLY A 48 -5.07 9.86 -27.41
N THR A 49 -6.21 10.45 -27.78
CA THR A 49 -7.24 10.87 -26.80
C THR A 49 -8.18 9.72 -26.50
N SER A 50 -8.54 9.54 -25.22
CA SER A 50 -9.58 8.61 -24.82
C SER A 50 -10.90 8.97 -25.49
N SER A 51 -11.53 7.99 -26.13
CA SER A 51 -12.92 8.09 -26.58
C SER A 51 -13.90 7.68 -25.48
N ALA A 52 -13.42 7.01 -24.43
CA ALA A 52 -14.24 6.49 -23.35
C ALA A 52 -14.43 7.50 -22.22
N TYR A 53 -13.46 8.39 -21.97
CA TYR A 53 -13.45 9.24 -20.78
C TYR A 53 -12.96 10.67 -21.03
N THR A 54 -13.51 11.60 -20.26
CA THR A 54 -12.90 12.90 -19.98
C THR A 54 -12.78 13.11 -18.48
N LEU A 55 -11.83 13.95 -18.04
CA LEU A 55 -11.56 14.20 -16.63
C LEU A 55 -11.46 15.70 -16.34
N LYS A 56 -12.10 16.13 -15.26
CA LYS A 56 -11.85 17.42 -14.61
C LYS A 56 -11.45 17.22 -13.15
N VAL A 57 -10.56 18.09 -12.67
CA VAL A 57 -10.30 18.28 -11.24
C VAL A 57 -10.64 19.72 -10.92
N ASP A 58 -11.67 19.90 -10.10
CA ASP A 58 -12.36 21.17 -9.91
C ASP A 58 -12.75 21.79 -11.27
N SER A 59 -12.28 22.99 -11.58
CA SER A 59 -12.50 23.65 -12.87
C SER A 59 -11.52 23.24 -13.97
N THR A 60 -10.46 22.51 -13.63
CA THR A 60 -9.32 22.25 -14.52
C THR A 60 -9.53 20.98 -15.32
N THR A 61 -9.48 21.08 -16.64
CA THR A 61 -9.54 19.91 -17.54
C THR A 61 -8.20 19.17 -17.52
N ILE A 62 -8.25 17.86 -17.30
CA ILE A 62 -7.08 16.98 -17.37
C ILE A 62 -7.14 16.17 -18.65
N ARG A 63 -6.00 16.04 -19.32
CA ARG A 63 -5.87 15.27 -20.54
C ARG A 63 -5.95 13.76 -20.21
N VAL A 64 -6.92 13.06 -20.79
CA VAL A 64 -7.08 11.59 -20.65
C VAL A 64 -6.59 10.87 -21.90
N ALA A 65 -5.36 10.38 -21.87
CA ALA A 65 -4.73 9.66 -22.96
C ALA A 65 -5.29 8.24 -23.11
N ARG A 66 -5.27 7.73 -24.34
CA ARG A 66 -5.59 6.34 -24.69
C ARG A 66 -4.30 5.58 -24.97
N GLN A 67 -4.16 4.40 -24.39
CA GLN A 67 -2.99 3.55 -24.60
C GLN A 67 -3.32 2.06 -24.42
N PHE A 68 -2.86 1.21 -25.34
CA PHE A 68 -3.06 -0.26 -25.31
C PHE A 68 -4.54 -0.66 -25.15
N ASP A 69 -4.95 -1.15 -23.99
CA ASP A 69 -6.29 -1.59 -23.62
C ASP A 69 -6.94 -0.72 -22.51
N TYR A 70 -6.30 0.39 -22.10
CA TYR A 70 -6.82 1.32 -21.10
C TYR A 70 -6.64 2.80 -21.46
N SER A 71 -7.22 3.66 -20.64
CA SER A 71 -7.03 5.11 -20.67
C SER A 71 -6.27 5.55 -19.41
N PHE A 72 -5.52 6.64 -19.50
CA PHE A 72 -4.83 7.19 -18.32
C PHE A 72 -4.81 8.72 -18.29
N ALA A 73 -4.68 9.28 -17.10
CA ALA A 73 -4.45 10.68 -16.85
C ALA A 73 -3.32 10.86 -15.84
N GLN A 74 -2.45 11.83 -16.07
CA GLN A 74 -1.39 12.20 -15.15
C GLN A 74 -1.50 13.68 -14.79
N LEU A 75 -1.36 13.99 -13.51
CA LEU A 75 -1.45 15.35 -13.00
C LEU A 75 -0.70 15.47 -11.68
N SER A 76 -0.53 16.71 -11.25
CA SER A 76 -0.30 17.01 -9.83
C SER A 76 -1.36 17.91 -9.26
N TYR A 77 -1.61 17.80 -7.96
CA TYR A 77 -2.56 18.66 -7.28
C TYR A 77 -2.19 18.90 -5.81
N SER A 78 -2.72 19.95 -5.18
CA SER A 78 -2.59 20.19 -3.73
C SER A 78 -3.91 20.56 -3.05
N GLY A 79 -4.09 20.17 -1.79
CA GLY A 79 -5.36 20.35 -1.07
C GLY A 79 -6.35 19.21 -1.35
N THR A 80 -7.65 19.47 -1.29
CA THR A 80 -8.68 18.49 -1.65
C THR A 80 -9.25 18.82 -3.02
N GLY A 81 -9.05 17.94 -4.00
CA GLY A 81 -9.57 18.12 -5.36
C GLY A 81 -10.88 17.36 -5.58
N THR A 82 -11.83 17.97 -6.29
CA THR A 82 -13.05 17.30 -6.76
C THR A 82 -12.82 16.72 -8.14
N PHE A 83 -12.73 15.41 -8.25
CA PHE A 83 -12.53 14.69 -9.50
C PHE A 83 -13.88 14.38 -10.12
N LYS A 84 -14.04 14.76 -11.38
CA LYS A 84 -15.21 14.45 -12.20
C LYS A 84 -14.77 13.70 -13.45
N VAL A 85 -15.03 12.40 -13.47
CA VAL A 85 -14.86 11.55 -14.65
C VAL A 85 -16.18 11.53 -15.41
N THR A 86 -16.16 11.93 -16.68
CA THR A 86 -17.33 11.81 -17.57
C THR A 86 -17.07 10.67 -18.55
N ALA A 87 -17.88 9.62 -18.48
CA ALA A 87 -17.84 8.46 -19.37
C ALA A 87 -18.53 8.75 -20.72
N SER A 88 -18.25 7.92 -21.73
CA SER A 88 -18.88 8.00 -23.06
C SER A 88 -20.35 7.56 -23.05
N GLU A 89 -20.75 6.79 -22.05
CA GLU A 89 -22.09 6.24 -21.83
C GLU A 89 -22.61 6.51 -20.41
N ASN A 90 -23.90 6.26 -20.18
CA ASN A 90 -24.47 6.39 -18.84
C ASN A 90 -23.88 5.33 -17.91
N ILE A 91 -23.54 5.74 -16.69
CA ILE A 91 -22.92 4.87 -15.69
C ILE A 91 -24.01 4.03 -15.03
N THR A 92 -23.85 2.72 -15.11
CA THR A 92 -24.73 1.72 -14.47
C THR A 92 -23.98 0.95 -13.37
N SER A 93 -22.66 0.85 -13.49
CA SER A 93 -21.77 0.32 -12.46
C SER A 93 -20.43 1.05 -12.50
N TYR A 94 -19.77 1.13 -11.35
CA TYR A 94 -18.40 1.62 -11.26
C TYR A 94 -17.64 0.88 -10.15
N ASN A 95 -16.32 0.90 -10.24
CA ASN A 95 -15.40 0.51 -9.19
C ASN A 95 -14.21 1.49 -9.16
N ILE A 96 -13.85 2.02 -8.00
CA ILE A 96 -12.67 2.87 -7.80
C ILE A 96 -11.70 2.13 -6.89
N SER A 97 -10.61 1.65 -7.47
CA SER A 97 -9.53 0.98 -6.74
C SER A 97 -8.34 1.94 -6.55
N PRO A 98 -7.56 1.83 -5.46
CA PRO A 98 -7.71 0.82 -4.42
C PRO A 98 -8.83 1.12 -3.42
N HIS A 99 -9.57 0.10 -2.99
CA HIS A 99 -10.66 0.19 -2.02
C HIS A 99 -10.21 0.69 -0.65
N SER A 100 -8.94 0.44 -0.30
CA SER A 100 -8.31 0.90 0.93
C SER A 100 -8.32 2.43 1.08
N TYR A 101 -8.49 3.18 -0.01
CA TYR A 101 -8.60 4.64 0.04
C TYR A 101 -9.98 5.13 0.49
N GLY A 102 -10.99 4.25 0.57
CA GLY A 102 -12.32 4.60 1.06
C GLY A 102 -13.01 5.67 0.22
N ILE A 103 -12.79 5.68 -1.09
CA ILE A 103 -13.31 6.72 -1.99
C ILE A 103 -14.77 6.42 -2.31
N GLU A 104 -15.66 7.25 -1.80
CA GLU A 104 -17.08 7.26 -2.19
C GLU A 104 -17.31 8.22 -3.36
N ALA A 105 -18.14 7.81 -4.31
CA ALA A 105 -18.44 8.59 -5.51
C ALA A 105 -19.95 8.71 -5.74
N THR A 106 -20.35 9.81 -6.37
CA THR A 106 -21.72 10.06 -6.82
C THR A 106 -21.83 9.91 -8.33
N VAL A 107 -22.93 9.32 -8.79
CA VAL A 107 -23.21 9.12 -10.22
C VAL A 107 -24.36 10.02 -10.63
N SER A 108 -24.17 10.78 -11.73
CA SER A 108 -25.22 11.57 -12.38
C SER A 108 -25.13 11.39 -13.90
N GLY A 109 -25.94 10.48 -14.45
CA GLY A 109 -25.90 10.15 -15.87
C GLY A 109 -24.56 9.55 -16.28
N LYS A 110 -23.73 10.33 -16.98
CA LYS A 110 -22.39 9.92 -17.43
C LYS A 110 -21.26 10.33 -16.47
N ASP A 111 -21.59 11.08 -15.43
CA ASP A 111 -20.61 11.70 -14.55
C ASP A 111 -20.43 10.89 -13.26
N LEU A 112 -19.18 10.49 -12.99
CA LEU A 112 -18.72 9.95 -11.70
C LEU A 112 -17.93 11.04 -10.98
N THR A 113 -18.41 11.49 -9.82
CA THR A 113 -17.80 12.60 -9.06
C THR A 113 -17.40 12.15 -7.67
N PHE A 114 -16.16 12.39 -7.28
CA PHE A 114 -15.60 12.08 -5.96
C PHE A 114 -14.56 13.12 -5.54
N THR A 115 -14.22 13.17 -4.26
CA THR A 115 -13.19 14.08 -3.73
C THR A 115 -11.99 13.30 -3.22
N LEU A 116 -10.79 13.82 -3.48
CA LEU A 116 -9.55 13.25 -2.95
C LEU A 116 -8.76 14.31 -2.16
N PRO A 117 -8.47 14.08 -0.87
CA PRO A 117 -7.47 14.87 -0.16
C PRO A 117 -6.07 14.47 -0.59
N GLN A 118 -5.23 15.46 -0.89
CA GLN A 118 -3.81 15.27 -1.17
C GLN A 118 -3.05 14.98 0.13
N ALA A 119 -2.96 13.71 0.50
CA ALA A 119 -2.11 13.23 1.61
C ALA A 119 -0.91 12.41 1.11
N GLY A 120 -0.48 12.64 -0.14
CA GLY A 120 0.53 11.88 -0.87
C GLY A 120 0.10 11.66 -2.32
N SER A 121 0.85 10.85 -3.07
CA SER A 121 0.37 10.42 -4.39
C SER A 121 -0.87 9.54 -4.26
N ARG A 122 -1.74 9.60 -5.26
CA ARG A 122 -2.94 8.78 -5.38
C ARG A 122 -2.95 8.16 -6.76
N TYR A 123 -2.92 6.83 -6.78
CA TYR A 123 -2.97 6.04 -8.00
C TYR A 123 -4.26 5.25 -8.00
N LEU A 124 -5.12 5.55 -8.98
CA LEU A 124 -6.43 4.93 -9.09
C LEU A 124 -6.52 4.09 -10.35
N VAL A 125 -7.22 2.96 -10.26
CA VAL A 125 -7.76 2.24 -11.41
C VAL A 125 -9.27 2.27 -11.28
N ILE A 126 -9.93 2.93 -12.23
CA ILE A 126 -11.38 3.11 -12.25
C ILE A 126 -11.95 2.25 -13.37
N LYS A 127 -12.90 1.39 -13.01
CA LYS A 127 -13.70 0.62 -13.96
C LYS A 127 -15.11 1.21 -14.00
N ILE A 128 -15.61 1.59 -15.16
CA ILE A 128 -16.99 2.05 -15.37
C ILE A 128 -17.64 1.12 -16.37
N ASN A 129 -18.78 0.52 -16.01
CA ASN A 129 -19.48 -0.46 -16.85
C ASN A 129 -18.51 -1.51 -17.44
N ASN A 130 -18.61 -1.75 -18.76
CA ASN A 130 -17.70 -2.58 -19.53
C ASN A 130 -16.66 -1.76 -20.32
N LEU A 131 -16.58 -0.44 -20.10
CA LEU A 131 -15.55 0.38 -20.71
C LEU A 131 -14.16 -0.06 -20.24
N GLU A 132 -13.14 0.32 -20.99
CA GLU A 132 -11.74 0.10 -20.60
C GLU A 132 -11.38 0.72 -19.25
N ASN A 133 -10.32 0.25 -18.60
CA ASN A 133 -9.87 0.84 -17.34
C ASN A 133 -9.44 2.31 -17.55
N LEU A 134 -9.71 3.16 -16.55
CA LEU A 134 -9.13 4.50 -16.45
C LEU A 134 -8.12 4.55 -15.30
N VAL A 135 -6.86 4.80 -15.62
CA VAL A 135 -5.79 4.99 -14.63
C VAL A 135 -5.61 6.47 -14.33
N ILE A 136 -5.67 6.88 -13.07
CA ILE A 136 -5.37 8.25 -12.65
C ILE A 136 -4.12 8.23 -11.79
N MET A 137 -3.07 8.90 -12.24
CA MET A 137 -1.81 9.09 -11.51
C MET A 137 -1.71 10.54 -11.03
N ALA A 138 -2.15 10.79 -9.80
CA ALA A 138 -2.21 12.11 -9.20
C ALA A 138 -1.13 12.29 -8.13
N ASP A 139 -0.05 12.99 -8.48
CA ASP A 139 1.08 13.23 -7.59
C ASP A 139 0.95 14.55 -6.80
N PRO A 140 1.65 14.72 -5.67
CA PRO A 140 1.83 16.04 -5.09
C PRO A 140 2.54 17.00 -6.03
N VAL A 141 2.14 18.28 -5.99
CA VAL A 141 2.86 19.38 -6.65
C VAL A 141 4.32 19.36 -6.19
N GLU A 142 5.25 19.38 -7.14
CA GLU A 142 6.68 19.46 -6.85
C GLU A 142 7.01 20.77 -6.13
N THR A 143 7.84 20.69 -5.08
CA THR A 143 8.25 21.86 -4.29
C THR A 143 9.74 22.20 -4.44
N ASP A 144 10.52 21.29 -5.02
CA ASP A 144 11.98 21.32 -5.13
C ASP A 144 12.46 21.15 -6.59
N ALA A 145 11.62 21.45 -7.58
CA ALA A 145 12.00 21.41 -8.99
C ALA A 145 13.19 22.36 -9.28
N PRO A 146 14.29 21.88 -9.88
CA PRO A 146 15.45 22.71 -10.21
C PRO A 146 15.12 23.69 -11.33
N MET A 147 15.71 24.88 -11.25
CA MET A 147 15.68 25.85 -12.34
C MET A 147 16.58 25.38 -13.50
N PRO A 148 16.15 25.47 -14.78
CA PRO A 148 16.88 24.92 -15.93
C PRO A 148 18.35 25.32 -16.06
N ASN A 149 18.73 26.48 -15.52
CA ASN A 149 20.08 27.05 -15.55
C ASN A 149 20.51 27.60 -14.17
N GLY A 150 20.12 26.92 -13.09
CA GLY A 150 20.54 27.26 -11.72
C GLY A 150 21.76 26.46 -11.28
N GLY A 151 22.84 27.13 -10.86
CA GLY A 151 24.00 26.47 -10.22
C GLY A 151 24.62 25.36 -11.07
N SER A 152 24.50 24.09 -10.63
CA SER A 152 25.02 22.89 -11.32
C SER A 152 24.07 22.29 -12.37
N VAL A 153 22.92 22.93 -12.63
CA VAL A 153 21.91 22.53 -13.60
C VAL A 153 22.20 23.15 -14.97
N LYS A 154 22.12 22.36 -16.04
CA LYS A 154 22.20 22.82 -17.42
C LYS A 154 21.08 22.20 -18.25
N SER A 155 20.43 22.99 -19.10
CA SER A 155 19.37 22.47 -19.96
C SER A 155 19.96 21.66 -21.11
N ILE A 156 19.25 20.59 -21.53
CA ILE A 156 19.58 19.90 -22.79
C ILE A 156 19.45 20.85 -23.99
N MET A 157 18.58 21.87 -23.91
CA MET A 157 18.38 22.86 -24.97
C MET A 157 19.58 23.79 -25.19
N ASP A 158 20.54 23.81 -24.27
CA ASP A 158 21.78 24.59 -24.43
C ASP A 158 22.79 23.90 -25.35
N TYR A 159 22.53 22.66 -25.79
CA TYR A 159 23.36 21.94 -26.73
C TYR A 159 22.87 22.18 -28.16
N SER A 160 23.76 22.68 -29.02
CA SER A 160 23.42 22.97 -30.42
C SER A 160 22.93 21.71 -31.15
N GLY A 161 21.82 21.87 -31.87
CA GLY A 161 21.20 20.82 -32.68
C GLY A 161 20.33 19.84 -31.89
N VAL A 162 19.87 20.23 -30.68
CA VAL A 162 18.87 19.46 -29.94
C VAL A 162 17.48 19.68 -30.54
N ASP A 163 16.82 18.57 -30.87
CA ASP A 163 15.43 18.49 -31.28
C ASP A 163 14.57 18.00 -30.11
N ASN A 164 13.50 18.76 -29.80
CA ASN A 164 12.52 18.43 -28.78
C ASN A 164 11.12 18.15 -29.38
N THR A 165 11.04 17.94 -30.70
CA THR A 165 9.81 17.55 -31.41
C THR A 165 9.67 16.03 -31.56
N GLY A 166 10.77 15.29 -31.39
CA GLY A 166 10.84 13.83 -31.53
C GLY A 166 11.17 13.35 -32.95
N GLY A 167 11.59 14.25 -33.85
CA GLY A 167 11.95 13.95 -35.23
C GLY A 167 13.35 13.33 -35.34
N ASP A 168 14.35 13.96 -34.74
CA ASP A 168 15.76 13.58 -34.86
C ASP A 168 16.24 12.74 -33.67
N LEU A 169 17.21 11.83 -33.90
CA LEU A 169 17.78 10.99 -32.85
C LEU A 169 18.78 11.78 -31.99
N MET A 170 18.44 11.99 -30.71
CA MET A 170 19.19 12.81 -29.76
C MET A 170 20.16 12.02 -28.88
N THR A 171 20.33 10.72 -29.08
CA THR A 171 21.17 9.84 -28.25
C THR A 171 22.56 10.43 -27.98
N SER A 172 23.26 10.89 -29.02
CA SER A 172 24.61 11.46 -28.90
C SER A 172 24.64 12.78 -28.12
N LYS A 173 23.62 13.62 -28.29
CA LYS A 173 23.48 14.91 -27.59
C LYS A 173 23.15 14.71 -26.11
N ILE A 174 22.27 13.77 -25.81
CA ILE A 174 21.92 13.39 -24.44
C ILE A 174 23.16 12.81 -23.74
N GLN A 175 23.89 11.90 -24.39
CA GLN A 175 25.11 11.34 -23.82
C GLN A 175 26.19 12.40 -23.61
N GLN A 176 26.35 13.35 -24.55
CA GLN A 176 27.24 14.49 -24.37
C GLN A 176 26.86 15.30 -23.12
N ALA A 177 25.57 15.60 -22.94
CA ALA A 177 25.11 16.36 -21.78
C ALA A 177 25.35 15.65 -20.44
N ILE A 178 25.20 14.31 -20.41
CA ILE A 178 25.52 13.47 -19.27
C ILE A 178 27.03 13.53 -18.96
N ASN A 179 27.88 13.37 -19.97
CA ASN A 179 29.33 13.42 -19.81
C ASN A 179 29.78 14.79 -19.29
N ASP A 180 29.23 15.87 -19.84
CA ASP A 180 29.51 17.25 -19.41
C ASP A 180 29.04 17.52 -17.96
N ALA A 181 27.93 16.91 -17.52
CA ALA A 181 27.48 17.00 -16.13
C ALA A 181 28.39 16.23 -15.18
N ASN A 182 28.80 15.01 -15.56
CA ASN A 182 29.72 14.18 -14.79
C ASN A 182 31.10 14.84 -14.62
N ALA A 183 31.59 15.56 -15.64
CA ALA A 183 32.90 16.22 -15.61
C ALA A 183 32.96 17.47 -14.71
N ARG A 184 31.83 17.98 -14.22
CA ARG A 184 31.79 19.14 -13.32
C ARG A 184 32.25 18.76 -11.91
N THR A 185 32.88 19.70 -11.21
CA THR A 185 33.22 19.52 -9.79
C THR A 185 31.96 19.25 -8.98
N GLY A 186 31.85 18.05 -8.41
CA GLY A 186 30.67 17.61 -7.66
C GLY A 186 29.50 17.09 -8.51
N GLY A 187 29.67 16.99 -9.84
CA GLY A 187 28.63 16.53 -10.76
C GLY A 187 27.63 17.62 -11.18
N GLY A 188 26.47 17.21 -11.70
CA GLY A 188 25.48 18.16 -12.20
C GLY A 188 24.16 17.55 -12.65
N THR A 189 23.20 18.44 -12.90
CA THR A 189 21.88 18.07 -13.41
C THR A 189 21.76 18.39 -14.90
N VAL A 190 21.25 17.45 -15.68
CA VAL A 190 20.79 17.69 -17.05
C VAL A 190 19.27 17.88 -17.00
N TYR A 191 18.82 19.09 -17.31
CA TYR A 191 17.41 19.47 -17.27
C TYR A 191 16.74 19.32 -18.63
N PHE A 192 15.66 18.54 -18.69
CA PHE A 192 14.81 18.37 -19.87
C PHE A 192 13.51 19.16 -19.71
N PRO A 193 13.32 20.27 -20.45
CA PRO A 193 12.03 20.95 -20.51
C PRO A 193 11.00 20.11 -21.29
N ALA A 194 9.73 20.51 -21.24
CA ALA A 194 8.67 19.87 -22.00
C ALA A 194 9.02 19.73 -23.49
N GLY A 195 8.73 18.57 -24.06
CA GLY A 195 9.15 18.19 -25.41
C GLY A 195 9.40 16.69 -25.51
N ILE A 196 9.52 16.19 -26.75
CA ILE A 196 9.84 14.80 -27.06
C ILE A 196 11.28 14.74 -27.53
N TYR A 197 12.13 13.98 -26.84
CA TYR A 197 13.52 13.77 -27.19
C TYR A 197 13.69 12.31 -27.58
N LYS A 198 13.84 12.05 -28.88
CA LYS A 198 14.00 10.69 -29.39
C LYS A 198 15.40 10.17 -29.03
N PHE A 199 15.52 8.98 -28.48
CA PHE A 199 16.80 8.38 -28.08
C PHE A 199 16.76 6.86 -28.22
N SER A 200 17.91 6.20 -28.09
CA SER A 200 18.02 4.74 -28.05
C SER A 200 18.63 4.27 -26.73
N GLN A 201 19.96 4.14 -26.67
CA GLN A 201 20.69 3.66 -25.50
C GLN A 201 21.65 4.73 -24.97
N ILE A 202 21.56 5.04 -23.68
CA ILE A 202 22.45 5.96 -22.98
C ILE A 202 22.97 5.33 -21.69
N GLU A 203 24.11 5.82 -21.20
CA GLU A 203 24.70 5.39 -19.93
C GLU A 203 24.83 6.57 -18.98
N LEU A 204 24.20 6.47 -17.81
CA LEU A 204 24.34 7.44 -16.74
C LEU A 204 25.66 7.23 -16.00
N LYS A 205 26.31 8.36 -15.70
CA LYS A 205 27.61 8.43 -15.02
C LYS A 205 27.46 8.92 -13.59
N SER A 206 28.46 8.68 -12.75
CA SER A 206 28.44 9.07 -11.35
C SER A 206 28.18 10.57 -11.15
N ASN A 207 27.48 10.94 -10.07
CA ASN A 207 27.15 12.33 -9.73
C ASN A 207 26.29 13.07 -10.79
N VAL A 208 25.56 12.34 -11.64
CA VAL A 208 24.66 12.92 -12.63
C VAL A 208 23.21 12.75 -12.18
N THR A 209 22.46 13.85 -12.27
CA THR A 209 20.99 13.82 -12.18
C THR A 209 20.39 14.12 -13.56
N LEU A 210 19.46 13.31 -14.03
CA LEU A 210 18.52 13.72 -15.07
C LEU A 210 17.27 14.29 -14.40
N TYR A 211 16.88 15.51 -14.75
CA TYR A 211 15.61 16.07 -14.32
C TYR A 211 14.66 16.19 -15.52
N LEU A 212 13.59 15.40 -15.52
CA LEU A 212 12.57 15.40 -16.56
C LEU A 212 11.39 16.24 -16.10
N ALA A 213 11.27 17.46 -16.61
CA ALA A 213 10.17 18.34 -16.26
C ALA A 213 8.82 17.75 -16.72
N ALA A 214 7.72 18.23 -16.12
CA ALA A 214 6.37 17.93 -16.58
C ALA A 214 6.23 18.14 -18.11
N GLY A 215 5.75 17.12 -18.82
CA GLY A 215 5.63 17.13 -20.28
C GLY A 215 6.91 16.83 -21.07
N SER A 216 8.04 16.55 -20.40
CA SER A 216 9.23 16.00 -21.05
C SER A 216 9.03 14.50 -21.30
N ILE A 217 9.33 14.03 -22.50
CA ILE A 217 9.32 12.61 -22.87
C ILE A 217 10.66 12.24 -23.50
N LEU A 218 11.43 11.38 -22.84
CA LEU A 218 12.50 10.63 -23.51
C LEU A 218 11.84 9.46 -24.22
N ARG A 219 11.82 9.47 -25.56
CA ARG A 219 11.12 8.46 -26.37
C ARG A 219 12.11 7.57 -27.12
N GLY A 220 12.00 6.25 -26.96
CA GLY A 220 12.75 5.25 -27.72
C GLY A 220 12.56 5.43 -29.23
N SER A 221 13.64 5.27 -29.99
CA SER A 221 13.56 5.19 -31.45
C SER A 221 12.70 4.02 -31.88
N SER A 222 12.01 4.18 -33.01
CA SER A 222 11.30 3.09 -33.67
C SER A 222 12.16 2.32 -34.67
N ASP A 223 13.41 2.75 -34.89
CA ASP A 223 14.35 2.05 -35.78
C ASP A 223 15.23 1.11 -34.96
N VAL A 224 15.08 -0.20 -35.21
CA VAL A 224 15.88 -1.24 -34.55
C VAL A 224 17.39 -1.05 -34.77
N ASN A 225 17.81 -0.38 -35.84
CA ASN A 225 19.22 -0.13 -36.13
C ASN A 225 19.85 0.96 -35.26
N ASP A 226 19.04 1.75 -34.53
CA ASP A 226 19.54 2.72 -33.56
C ASP A 226 20.02 2.06 -32.25
N TYR A 227 19.82 0.75 -32.13
CA TYR A 227 20.07 -0.05 -30.93
C TYR A 227 21.18 -1.07 -31.16
N ASP A 228 21.98 -1.30 -30.13
CA ASP A 228 22.93 -2.40 -30.09
C ASP A 228 22.34 -3.57 -29.29
N PHE A 229 21.94 -4.62 -30.02
CA PHE A 229 21.46 -5.90 -29.47
C PHE A 229 22.54 -6.99 -29.46
N THR A 230 23.81 -6.65 -29.73
CA THR A 230 24.89 -7.65 -29.85
C THR A 230 25.35 -8.20 -28.50
N ASN A 231 25.13 -7.46 -27.41
CA ASN A 231 25.34 -7.96 -26.06
C ASN A 231 24.19 -8.89 -25.64
N THR A 232 24.39 -9.67 -24.57
CA THR A 232 23.35 -10.55 -24.06
C THR A 232 22.10 -9.75 -23.71
N ILE A 233 20.92 -10.35 -23.91
CA ILE A 233 19.60 -9.77 -23.60
C ILE A 233 19.50 -9.20 -22.19
N PHE A 234 20.36 -9.66 -21.28
CA PHE A 234 20.41 -9.24 -19.87
C PHE A 234 21.28 -7.99 -19.62
N THR A 235 21.78 -7.31 -20.66
CA THR A 235 22.59 -6.07 -20.50
C THR A 235 22.09 -4.87 -21.31
N ASN A 236 21.16 -5.07 -22.25
CA ASN A 236 20.65 -4.01 -23.12
C ASN A 236 19.53 -3.23 -22.42
N ALA A 237 19.66 -1.90 -22.36
CA ALA A 237 18.64 -1.03 -21.78
C ALA A 237 18.68 0.35 -22.42
N ASN A 238 17.53 1.05 -22.45
CA ASN A 238 17.50 2.44 -22.87
C ASN A 238 18.38 3.31 -21.97
N ILE A 239 18.35 3.07 -20.65
CA ILE A 239 19.23 3.74 -19.68
C ILE A 239 19.98 2.71 -18.86
N ARG A 240 21.32 2.75 -18.95
CA ARG A 240 22.21 1.91 -18.15
C ARG A 240 22.89 2.69 -17.04
N ILE A 241 23.10 2.04 -15.90
CA ILE A 241 23.88 2.54 -14.77
C ILE A 241 24.93 1.48 -14.42
N VAL A 242 26.17 1.71 -14.85
CA VAL A 242 27.24 0.68 -14.78
C VAL A 242 28.30 1.11 -13.77
N GLY A 243 28.34 0.45 -12.62
CA GLY A 243 29.27 0.77 -11.51
C GLY A 243 29.26 2.22 -11.02
N ALA A 244 28.22 3.00 -11.38
CA ALA A 244 28.15 4.43 -11.12
C ALA A 244 27.54 4.75 -9.74
N SER A 245 27.99 5.83 -9.12
CA SER A 245 27.53 6.27 -7.80
C SER A 245 26.85 7.64 -7.82
N ASN A 246 25.91 7.89 -6.92
CA ASN A 246 25.21 9.18 -6.78
C ASN A 246 24.47 9.57 -8.08
N VAL A 247 23.69 8.65 -8.62
CA VAL A 247 22.92 8.85 -9.85
C VAL A 247 21.47 9.11 -9.49
N ALA A 248 20.84 10.09 -10.16
CA ALA A 248 19.42 10.33 -9.98
C ALA A 248 18.66 10.53 -11.30
N ILE A 249 17.40 10.10 -11.33
CA ILE A 249 16.42 10.49 -12.35
C ILE A 249 15.18 11.01 -11.62
N LYS A 250 14.89 12.30 -11.77
CA LYS A 250 13.83 12.99 -11.03
C LYS A 250 12.87 13.73 -11.95
N GLY A 251 11.71 14.10 -11.44
CA GLY A 251 10.77 15.04 -12.05
C GLY A 251 9.38 14.46 -12.26
N ARG A 252 8.66 14.95 -13.26
CA ARG A 252 7.30 14.49 -13.64
C ARG A 252 7.19 14.15 -15.13
N GLY A 253 8.32 14.09 -15.82
CA GLY A 253 8.41 13.62 -17.19
C GLY A 253 8.36 12.10 -17.30
N MET A 254 8.44 11.63 -18.53
CA MET A 254 8.24 10.25 -18.92
C MET A 254 9.45 9.69 -19.67
N ILE A 255 9.75 8.42 -19.42
CA ILE A 255 10.64 7.60 -20.25
C ILE A 255 9.76 6.57 -20.93
N ASP A 256 9.67 6.69 -22.24
CA ASP A 256 8.82 5.89 -23.10
C ASP A 256 9.72 5.08 -24.03
N SER A 257 9.87 3.79 -23.78
CA SER A 257 10.76 2.96 -24.61
C SER A 257 10.24 2.73 -26.01
N ASN A 258 8.98 3.09 -26.31
CA ASN A 258 8.37 2.91 -27.62
C ASN A 258 8.44 1.45 -28.12
N GLY A 259 8.48 0.49 -27.19
CA GLY A 259 8.89 -0.88 -27.42
C GLY A 259 7.93 -1.68 -28.29
N THR A 260 6.63 -1.36 -28.26
CA THR A 260 5.64 -1.92 -29.18
C THR A 260 5.92 -1.62 -30.66
N THR A 261 6.80 -0.66 -30.98
CA THR A 261 7.27 -0.42 -32.36
C THR A 261 8.50 -1.27 -32.75
N LEU A 262 9.24 -1.77 -31.75
CA LEU A 262 10.49 -2.52 -31.95
C LEU A 262 10.30 -4.04 -31.92
N THR A 263 9.28 -4.53 -31.22
CA THR A 263 8.97 -5.96 -31.14
C THR A 263 7.47 -6.22 -31.09
N THR A 264 7.04 -7.33 -31.71
CA THR A 264 5.70 -7.89 -31.54
C THR A 264 5.76 -9.04 -30.55
N GLY A 265 5.22 -8.81 -29.35
CA GLY A 265 5.31 -9.79 -28.27
C GLY A 265 6.65 -9.75 -27.53
N ASP A 266 6.69 -10.52 -26.46
CA ASP A 266 7.67 -10.50 -25.36
C ASP A 266 8.87 -11.45 -25.55
N SER A 267 8.86 -12.26 -26.61
CA SER A 267 9.85 -13.29 -26.93
C SER A 267 10.66 -13.00 -28.20
N GLY A 268 10.50 -11.80 -28.77
CA GLY A 268 11.30 -11.33 -29.90
C GLY A 268 12.77 -11.08 -29.53
N PRO A 269 13.68 -10.99 -30.52
CA PRO A 269 15.11 -10.76 -30.28
C PRO A 269 15.44 -9.35 -29.76
N ASN A 270 14.52 -8.39 -29.92
CA ASN A 270 14.74 -6.97 -29.64
C ASN A 270 14.26 -6.58 -28.22
N ARG A 271 14.87 -7.18 -27.20
CA ARG A 271 14.52 -6.95 -25.78
C ARG A 271 15.51 -6.01 -25.10
N GLU A 272 14.99 -5.00 -24.43
CA GLU A 272 15.69 -3.99 -23.63
C GLU A 272 14.92 -3.64 -22.36
N TYR A 273 15.66 -3.50 -21.27
CA TYR A 273 15.12 -2.84 -20.08
C TYR A 273 14.90 -1.35 -20.35
N ILE A 274 13.94 -0.73 -19.65
CA ILE A 274 13.85 0.74 -19.67
C ILE A 274 15.03 1.31 -18.89
N ILE A 275 15.23 0.83 -17.67
CA ILE A 275 16.37 1.18 -16.82
C ILE A 275 16.98 -0.11 -16.27
N HIS A 276 18.30 -0.24 -16.44
CA HIS A 276 19.08 -1.36 -15.90
C HIS A 276 20.35 -0.87 -15.19
N SER A 277 20.60 -1.36 -13.97
CA SER A 277 21.90 -1.18 -13.29
C SER A 277 22.65 -2.49 -13.18
N TYR A 278 23.98 -2.46 -13.24
CA TYR A 278 24.83 -3.64 -12.98
C TYR A 278 26.27 -3.22 -12.66
N LYS A 279 27.09 -4.17 -12.19
CA LYS A 279 28.50 -3.93 -11.88
C LYS A 279 29.30 -3.55 -13.13
N ASP A 280 30.33 -2.73 -12.96
CA ASP A 280 31.32 -2.54 -14.02
C ASP A 280 32.25 -3.76 -14.18
N ALA A 281 33.15 -3.71 -15.16
CA ALA A 281 34.12 -4.79 -15.42
C ALA A 281 35.13 -5.01 -14.26
N ALA A 282 35.28 -4.05 -13.35
CA ALA A 282 36.10 -4.16 -12.15
C ALA A 282 35.32 -4.72 -10.95
N GLY A 283 34.02 -5.00 -11.12
CA GLY A 283 33.13 -5.46 -10.06
C GLY A 283 32.57 -4.33 -9.18
N THR A 284 32.77 -3.05 -9.55
CA THR A 284 32.21 -1.90 -8.82
C THR A 284 30.70 -1.92 -8.92
N LYS A 285 30.01 -1.90 -7.78
CA LYS A 285 28.55 -1.86 -7.70
C LYS A 285 28.02 -0.44 -7.92
N PRO A 286 26.88 -0.28 -8.61
CA PRO A 286 26.09 0.95 -8.53
C PRO A 286 25.72 1.27 -7.08
N ASN A 287 25.86 2.53 -6.66
CA ASN A 287 25.66 2.92 -5.26
C ASN A 287 24.98 4.29 -5.15
N ASN A 288 24.05 4.45 -4.21
CA ASN A 288 23.33 5.71 -3.99
C ASN A 288 22.55 6.14 -5.26
N LEU A 289 21.54 5.36 -5.61
CA LEU A 289 20.67 5.60 -6.76
C LEU A 289 19.34 6.19 -6.32
N THR A 290 18.88 7.27 -6.96
CA THR A 290 17.60 7.92 -6.63
C THR A 290 16.69 8.03 -7.85
N PHE A 291 15.46 7.53 -7.76
CA PHE A 291 14.45 7.67 -8.80
C PHE A 291 13.20 8.28 -8.20
N GLU A 292 12.79 9.45 -8.69
CA GLU A 292 11.69 10.19 -8.07
C GLU A 292 10.72 10.77 -9.09
N GLY A 293 9.45 10.36 -9.00
CA GLY A 293 8.34 11.05 -9.68
C GLY A 293 8.17 10.77 -11.17
N ILE A 294 9.12 10.10 -11.82
CA ILE A 294 9.07 9.78 -13.25
C ILE A 294 8.01 8.72 -13.58
N THR A 295 7.62 8.69 -14.85
CA THR A 295 6.78 7.62 -15.42
C THR A 295 7.57 6.82 -16.44
N LEU A 296 7.55 5.50 -16.35
CA LEU A 296 8.11 4.57 -17.33
C LEU A 296 6.98 3.90 -18.12
N ARG A 297 7.15 3.70 -19.43
CA ARG A 297 6.15 3.01 -20.25
C ARG A 297 6.73 2.30 -21.45
N ASP A 298 5.94 1.35 -21.97
CA ASP A 298 6.10 0.73 -23.28
C ASP A 298 7.46 0.01 -23.43
N GLY A 299 7.96 -0.63 -22.37
CA GLY A 299 9.22 -1.37 -22.39
C GLY A 299 9.15 -2.57 -23.33
N THR A 300 10.28 -2.98 -23.94
CA THR A 300 10.37 -4.17 -24.80
C THR A 300 10.42 -5.50 -24.00
N THR A 301 10.66 -5.41 -22.68
CA THR A 301 10.74 -6.51 -21.70
C THR A 301 10.62 -5.92 -20.27
N TRP A 302 11.16 -6.61 -19.24
CA TRP A 302 11.40 -6.13 -17.88
C TRP A 302 11.72 -4.64 -17.84
N ASN A 303 10.99 -3.87 -17.06
CA ASN A 303 11.04 -2.43 -17.22
C ASN A 303 12.15 -1.80 -16.39
N PHE A 304 12.11 -2.10 -15.10
CA PHE A 304 12.94 -1.42 -14.13
C PHE A 304 13.70 -2.45 -13.30
N ARG A 305 14.85 -2.87 -13.83
CA ARG A 305 15.72 -3.85 -13.20
C ARG A 305 16.89 -3.15 -12.54
N LEU A 306 16.94 -3.10 -11.22
CA LEU A 306 18.13 -2.60 -10.52
C LEU A 306 18.90 -3.79 -10.00
N GLN A 307 19.93 -4.17 -10.76
CA GLN A 307 20.79 -5.29 -10.43
C GLN A 307 22.10 -4.84 -9.77
N ASP A 308 22.54 -5.61 -8.78
CA ASP A 308 23.81 -5.47 -8.06
C ASP A 308 24.04 -4.07 -7.44
N ALA A 309 22.96 -3.35 -7.10
CA ALA A 309 23.03 -1.99 -6.58
C ALA A 309 22.98 -1.95 -5.04
N THR A 310 23.39 -0.83 -4.46
CA THR A 310 23.20 -0.59 -3.02
C THR A 310 22.83 0.85 -2.71
N ASN A 311 22.11 1.09 -1.62
CA ASN A 311 21.56 2.40 -1.25
C ASN A 311 20.67 2.95 -2.36
N VAL A 312 19.49 2.35 -2.52
CA VAL A 312 18.57 2.68 -3.61
C VAL A 312 17.29 3.30 -3.04
N ASN A 313 16.89 4.46 -3.54
CA ASN A 313 15.65 5.12 -3.15
C ASN A 313 14.77 5.38 -4.37
N ILE A 314 13.60 4.76 -4.41
CA ILE A 314 12.61 4.88 -5.47
C ILE A 314 11.33 5.44 -4.85
N LYS A 315 10.86 6.58 -5.33
CA LYS A 315 9.67 7.24 -4.77
C LYS A 315 8.78 7.85 -5.85
N ASN A 316 7.47 7.66 -5.75
CA ASN A 316 6.51 8.23 -6.69
C ASN A 316 6.77 7.86 -8.17
N VAL A 317 7.39 6.71 -8.42
CA VAL A 317 7.65 6.21 -9.77
C VAL A 317 6.45 5.40 -10.25
N LYS A 318 6.08 5.58 -11.51
CA LYS A 318 4.95 4.87 -12.12
C LYS A 318 5.43 4.08 -13.33
N ILE A 319 4.90 2.87 -13.50
CA ILE A 319 5.15 2.02 -14.67
C ILE A 319 3.80 1.72 -15.32
N ILE A 320 3.60 2.11 -16.58
CA ILE A 320 2.33 1.89 -17.31
C ILE A 320 2.60 1.17 -18.64
N ASN A 321 2.35 -0.14 -18.66
CA ASN A 321 2.70 -1.03 -19.77
C ASN A 321 1.51 -1.71 -20.42
N ASN A 322 1.80 -2.44 -21.49
CA ASN A 322 0.84 -3.33 -22.12
C ASN A 322 0.69 -4.56 -21.21
N VAL A 323 -0.50 -4.72 -20.62
CA VAL A 323 -0.77 -5.80 -19.67
C VAL A 323 -0.70 -7.19 -20.33
N ASN A 324 -0.79 -7.26 -21.67
CA ASN A 324 -0.67 -8.53 -22.39
C ASN A 324 0.77 -9.00 -22.56
N TRP A 325 1.75 -8.23 -22.07
CA TRP A 325 3.17 -8.56 -22.18
C TRP A 325 3.65 -9.25 -20.90
N ILE A 326 3.83 -10.57 -21.00
CA ILE A 326 4.10 -11.48 -19.88
C ILE A 326 5.57 -11.52 -19.43
N HIS A 327 6.41 -10.59 -19.88
CA HIS A 327 7.74 -10.32 -19.31
C HIS A 327 7.89 -8.81 -19.04
N GLY A 328 6.78 -8.14 -18.74
CA GLY A 328 6.70 -6.70 -18.55
C GLY A 328 6.83 -6.31 -17.09
N ASP A 329 7.73 -6.91 -16.31
CA ASP A 329 7.84 -6.71 -14.86
C ASP A 329 7.91 -5.22 -14.48
N GLY A 330 7.39 -4.90 -13.31
CA GLY A 330 7.46 -3.58 -12.71
C GLY A 330 8.84 -3.27 -12.13
N PHE A 331 8.92 -3.27 -10.81
CA PHE A 331 10.10 -2.98 -10.00
C PHE A 331 10.81 -4.29 -9.64
N ASP A 332 11.83 -4.62 -10.43
CA ASP A 332 12.64 -5.84 -10.31
C ASP A 332 13.98 -5.50 -9.62
N LEU A 333 14.06 -5.65 -8.30
CA LEU A 333 15.32 -5.46 -7.57
C LEU A 333 16.06 -6.78 -7.46
N VAL A 334 17.30 -6.81 -7.96
CA VAL A 334 18.04 -8.06 -8.16
C VAL A 334 19.42 -7.96 -7.52
N ASN A 335 19.73 -8.81 -6.54
CA ASN A 335 21.00 -8.73 -5.80
C ASN A 335 21.28 -7.31 -5.22
N THR A 336 20.21 -6.54 -4.94
CA THR A 336 20.26 -5.13 -4.53
C THR A 336 19.94 -5.01 -3.05
N SER A 337 20.72 -4.22 -2.30
CA SER A 337 20.59 -4.11 -0.83
C SER A 337 20.48 -2.67 -0.34
N HIS A 338 19.88 -2.46 0.84
CA HIS A 338 19.57 -1.13 1.38
C HIS A 338 18.70 -0.33 0.41
N ALA A 339 17.54 -0.87 0.06
CA ALA A 339 16.67 -0.33 -0.98
C ALA A 339 15.26 -0.06 -0.48
N VAL A 340 14.67 1.07 -0.90
CA VAL A 340 13.28 1.43 -0.59
C VAL A 340 12.54 1.79 -1.86
N VAL A 341 11.40 1.14 -2.09
CA VAL A 341 10.40 1.48 -3.10
C VAL A 341 9.15 1.99 -2.38
N ASP A 342 8.91 3.30 -2.42
CA ASP A 342 7.85 3.95 -1.65
C ASP A 342 6.88 4.69 -2.57
N GLN A 343 5.58 4.57 -2.30
CA GLN A 343 4.54 5.35 -2.97
C GLN A 343 4.62 5.22 -4.50
N CYS A 344 4.81 4.00 -5.01
CA CYS A 344 4.94 3.71 -6.44
C CYS A 344 3.69 3.05 -7.01
N PHE A 345 3.59 3.00 -8.33
CA PHE A 345 2.49 2.33 -9.04
C PHE A 345 3.01 1.54 -10.24
N ALA A 346 2.44 0.36 -10.48
CA ALA A 346 2.67 -0.35 -11.74
C ALA A 346 1.37 -0.94 -12.29
N TYR A 347 1.20 -0.80 -13.60
CA TYR A 347 0.19 -1.47 -14.41
C TYR A 347 0.93 -2.28 -15.49
N THR A 348 1.15 -3.57 -15.22
CA THR A 348 2.07 -4.43 -15.98
C THR A 348 1.44 -5.79 -16.30
N GLY A 349 2.04 -6.53 -17.23
CA GLY A 349 1.60 -7.90 -17.53
C GLY A 349 2.27 -8.99 -16.70
N ASP A 350 3.34 -8.64 -15.96
CA ASP A 350 4.09 -9.58 -15.11
C ASP A 350 4.35 -8.99 -13.71
N ASP A 351 5.23 -9.63 -12.94
CA ASP A 351 5.57 -9.36 -11.54
C ASP A 351 5.78 -7.87 -11.27
N VAL A 352 5.17 -7.34 -10.20
CA VAL A 352 5.20 -5.89 -9.92
C VAL A 352 6.28 -5.49 -8.93
N TYR A 353 6.17 -5.91 -7.67
CA TYR A 353 7.16 -5.63 -6.63
C TYR A 353 7.93 -6.90 -6.36
N ASP A 354 9.13 -7.00 -6.91
CA ASP A 354 9.84 -8.27 -6.96
C ASP A 354 11.29 -8.19 -6.47
N ALA A 355 11.63 -9.13 -5.60
CA ALA A 355 12.96 -9.31 -5.02
C ALA A 355 13.59 -10.60 -5.54
N LYS A 356 14.70 -10.48 -6.27
CA LYS A 356 15.42 -11.62 -6.86
C LYS A 356 16.90 -11.64 -6.46
N ALA A 357 17.52 -12.81 -6.54
CA ALA A 357 18.97 -12.98 -6.46
C ALA A 357 19.45 -13.85 -7.64
N SER A 358 19.98 -13.21 -8.68
CA SER A 358 20.36 -13.90 -9.93
C SER A 358 21.87 -14.21 -10.02
N THR A 359 22.69 -13.53 -9.23
CA THR A 359 24.13 -13.79 -9.06
C THR A 359 24.41 -14.35 -7.65
N GLU A 360 25.68 -14.63 -7.34
CA GLU A 360 26.17 -15.13 -6.03
C GLU A 360 26.11 -14.08 -4.89
N GLU A 361 25.67 -12.85 -5.16
CA GLU A 361 25.63 -11.78 -4.17
C GLU A 361 24.32 -11.77 -3.38
N PRO A 362 24.35 -11.71 -2.04
CA PRO A 362 23.13 -11.71 -1.26
C PRO A 362 22.34 -10.40 -1.40
N MET A 363 21.03 -10.48 -1.23
CA MET A 363 20.09 -9.36 -1.19
C MET A 363 19.58 -9.19 0.24
N THR A 364 19.66 -7.98 0.80
CA THR A 364 19.14 -7.70 2.15
C THR A 364 18.80 -6.24 2.42
N ASP A 365 17.95 -5.98 3.42
CA ASP A 365 17.42 -4.66 3.78
C ASP A 365 16.70 -4.01 2.60
N VAL A 366 15.57 -4.61 2.21
CA VAL A 366 14.77 -4.15 1.06
C VAL A 366 13.32 -3.97 1.45
N VAL A 367 12.78 -2.78 1.21
CA VAL A 367 11.43 -2.40 1.62
C VAL A 367 10.62 -1.88 0.44
N TYR A 368 9.52 -2.56 0.12
CA TYR A 368 8.45 -2.09 -0.75
C TYR A 368 7.30 -1.58 0.11
N LYS A 369 6.84 -0.33 -0.07
CA LYS A 369 5.78 0.23 0.76
C LYS A 369 4.87 1.27 0.13
N ASN A 370 3.67 1.41 0.70
CA ASN A 370 2.67 2.44 0.35
C ASN A 370 2.29 2.48 -1.13
N SER A 371 2.33 1.33 -1.80
CA SER A 371 2.36 1.25 -3.26
C SER A 371 1.18 0.46 -3.83
N VAL A 372 0.92 0.60 -5.13
CA VAL A 372 -0.28 0.05 -5.78
C VAL A 372 0.12 -0.75 -7.03
N ALA A 373 -0.33 -2.00 -7.11
CA ALA A 373 -0.07 -2.92 -8.20
C ALA A 373 -1.34 -3.27 -8.98
N TYR A 374 -1.23 -3.31 -10.31
CA TYR A 374 -2.17 -3.98 -11.20
C TYR A 374 -1.37 -4.88 -12.13
N THR A 375 -1.67 -6.18 -12.12
CA THR A 375 -0.93 -7.16 -12.92
C THR A 375 -1.77 -8.35 -13.38
N GLU A 376 -1.25 -9.08 -14.36
CA GLU A 376 -1.65 -10.43 -14.75
C GLU A 376 -0.61 -11.47 -14.26
N SER A 377 0.10 -11.20 -13.16
CA SER A 377 1.05 -12.12 -12.51
C SER A 377 1.08 -11.88 -10.99
N ALA A 378 2.24 -11.68 -10.34
CA ALA A 378 2.32 -11.45 -8.90
C ALA A 378 2.38 -9.95 -8.53
N GLY A 379 1.49 -9.53 -7.62
CA GLY A 379 1.52 -8.17 -7.08
C GLY A 379 2.71 -7.92 -6.15
N THR A 380 3.01 -8.86 -5.26
CA THR A 380 4.20 -8.86 -4.40
C THR A 380 4.90 -10.21 -4.48
N LYS A 381 6.22 -10.20 -4.67
CA LYS A 381 6.99 -11.41 -4.96
C LYS A 381 8.41 -11.37 -4.40
N VAL A 382 8.85 -12.52 -3.90
CA VAL A 382 10.27 -12.87 -3.78
C VAL A 382 10.51 -14.07 -4.68
N GLY A 383 11.50 -13.99 -5.57
CA GLY A 383 11.83 -15.02 -6.56
C GLY A 383 11.46 -14.64 -7.98
N MET A 384 11.71 -15.41 -9.01
CA MET A 384 12.08 -16.82 -9.10
C MET A 384 13.55 -17.13 -8.76
N GLN A 385 14.44 -16.20 -9.14
CA GLN A 385 15.90 -16.40 -9.13
C GLN A 385 16.46 -16.28 -7.71
N GLY A 386 17.21 -17.29 -7.26
CA GLY A 386 17.76 -17.42 -5.91
C GLY A 386 19.15 -18.06 -5.86
N ASN A 387 20.05 -17.65 -6.76
CA ASN A 387 21.44 -18.10 -6.78
C ASN A 387 22.24 -17.64 -5.55
N ALA A 388 21.69 -16.71 -4.75
CA ALA A 388 22.25 -16.28 -3.47
C ALA A 388 21.15 -16.10 -2.42
N SER A 389 21.57 -15.90 -1.17
CA SER A 389 20.66 -15.65 -0.06
C SER A 389 19.87 -14.35 -0.21
N ILE A 390 18.61 -14.40 0.22
CA ILE A 390 17.71 -13.25 0.32
C ILE A 390 17.24 -13.17 1.77
N SER A 391 17.40 -12.03 2.43
CA SER A 391 16.89 -11.85 3.79
C SER A 391 16.51 -10.41 4.13
N ASP A 392 15.64 -10.19 5.11
CA ASP A 392 15.22 -8.85 5.54
C ASP A 392 14.52 -8.09 4.40
N VAL A 393 13.45 -8.72 3.87
CA VAL A 393 12.63 -8.17 2.77
C VAL A 393 11.23 -7.87 3.26
N TRP A 394 10.78 -6.64 3.09
CA TRP A 394 9.52 -6.14 3.63
C TRP A 394 8.61 -5.62 2.53
N PHE A 395 7.37 -6.11 2.52
CA PHE A 395 6.25 -5.57 1.75
C PHE A 395 5.25 -4.99 2.75
N ILE A 396 5.03 -3.68 2.70
CA ILE A 396 4.24 -2.96 3.72
C ILE A 396 3.21 -2.06 3.09
N ASN A 397 1.93 -2.23 3.42
CA ASN A 397 0.86 -1.35 2.97
C ASN A 397 0.79 -1.29 1.43
N ILE A 398 0.56 -2.44 0.80
CA ILE A 398 0.48 -2.57 -0.66
C ILE A 398 -0.93 -2.99 -1.07
N ASP A 399 -1.51 -2.27 -2.04
CA ASP A 399 -2.76 -2.64 -2.67
C ASP A 399 -2.48 -3.34 -4.00
N VAL A 400 -2.93 -4.59 -4.13
CA VAL A 400 -2.92 -5.36 -5.37
C VAL A 400 -4.34 -5.35 -5.94
N ILE A 401 -4.60 -4.43 -6.87
CA ILE A 401 -5.93 -4.26 -7.48
C ILE A 401 -6.33 -5.53 -8.24
N GLN A 402 -5.38 -6.11 -8.95
CA GLN A 402 -5.55 -7.38 -9.65
C GLN A 402 -4.21 -8.11 -9.76
N GLY A 403 -4.23 -9.43 -9.66
CA GLY A 403 -3.11 -10.31 -9.98
C GLY A 403 -3.52 -11.77 -10.13
N TYR A 404 -2.63 -12.62 -10.62
CA TYR A 404 -2.74 -14.07 -10.43
C TYR A 404 -2.38 -14.47 -9.00
N ARG A 405 -1.53 -13.65 -8.34
CA ARG A 405 -1.12 -13.79 -6.94
C ARG A 405 -1.05 -12.43 -6.28
N GLY A 406 -1.53 -12.35 -5.05
CA GLY A 406 -1.32 -11.16 -4.22
C GLY A 406 0.01 -11.22 -3.48
N VAL A 407 0.32 -12.39 -2.90
CA VAL A 407 1.55 -12.68 -2.15
C VAL A 407 2.23 -13.92 -2.71
N SER A 408 3.51 -13.80 -3.04
CA SER A 408 4.31 -14.90 -3.58
C SER A 408 5.73 -14.95 -2.98
N VAL A 409 6.15 -16.13 -2.55
CA VAL A 409 7.55 -16.49 -2.32
C VAL A 409 7.81 -17.75 -3.14
N ASP A 410 8.56 -17.57 -4.22
CA ASP A 410 8.74 -18.55 -5.29
C ASP A 410 10.24 -18.87 -5.46
N HIS A 411 10.77 -19.75 -4.60
CA HIS A 411 12.15 -20.18 -4.75
C HIS A 411 12.22 -21.43 -5.62
N ASP A 412 12.72 -21.30 -6.84
CA ASP A 412 12.82 -22.47 -7.71
C ASP A 412 14.07 -22.55 -8.61
N GLN A 413 14.98 -21.57 -8.48
CA GLN A 413 16.29 -21.56 -9.12
C GLN A 413 17.37 -21.11 -8.14
N GLY A 414 18.43 -21.89 -8.01
CA GLY A 414 19.60 -21.57 -7.18
C GLY A 414 19.52 -22.16 -5.78
N ASN A 415 20.62 -22.22 -5.04
CA ASN A 415 20.70 -22.86 -3.73
C ASN A 415 20.75 -21.86 -2.56
N GLY A 416 20.40 -20.60 -2.81
CA GLY A 416 20.38 -19.54 -1.81
C GLY A 416 19.46 -19.85 -0.65
N VAL A 417 19.88 -19.50 0.57
CA VAL A 417 18.99 -19.60 1.75
C VAL A 417 18.15 -18.34 1.84
N TRP A 418 16.83 -18.47 1.84
CA TRP A 418 15.91 -17.33 1.96
C TRP A 418 15.28 -17.30 3.35
N ASP A 419 15.36 -16.15 4.02
CA ASP A 419 14.93 -16.00 5.41
C ASP A 419 14.34 -14.61 5.67
N ASP A 420 13.55 -14.42 6.71
CA ASP A 420 13.15 -13.10 7.22
C ASP A 420 12.43 -12.23 6.15
N ILE A 421 11.26 -12.72 5.71
CA ILE A 421 10.44 -12.10 4.67
C ILE A 421 9.07 -11.70 5.26
N HIS A 422 8.70 -10.44 5.11
CA HIS A 422 7.52 -9.86 5.77
C HIS A 422 6.52 -9.30 4.78
N PHE A 423 5.24 -9.67 4.95
CA PHE A 423 4.10 -9.13 4.23
C PHE A 423 3.11 -8.51 5.22
N ILE A 424 3.04 -7.19 5.27
CA ILE A 424 2.27 -6.45 6.27
C ILE A 424 1.28 -5.53 5.55
N ASP A 425 0.00 -5.61 5.91
CA ASP A 425 -1.05 -4.77 5.31
C ASP A 425 -1.12 -4.90 3.78
N ILE A 426 -1.11 -6.14 3.27
CA ILE A 426 -1.28 -6.43 1.84
C ILE A 426 -2.77 -6.67 1.55
N ARG A 427 -3.35 -5.93 0.61
CA ARG A 427 -4.77 -6.02 0.27
C ARG A 427 -4.91 -6.33 -1.21
N THR A 428 -5.42 -7.52 -1.52
CA THR A 428 -5.63 -7.95 -2.90
C THR A 428 -7.12 -7.95 -3.22
N GLU A 429 -7.57 -7.12 -4.16
CA GLU A 429 -9.00 -6.96 -4.45
C GLU A 429 -9.56 -8.05 -5.36
N LYS A 430 -8.70 -8.61 -6.22
CA LYS A 430 -9.13 -9.58 -7.23
C LYS A 430 -8.00 -10.51 -7.63
N ILE A 431 -8.30 -11.80 -7.65
CA ILE A 431 -7.47 -12.82 -8.29
C ILE A 431 -8.09 -13.22 -9.62
N VAL A 432 -7.30 -13.16 -10.70
CA VAL A 432 -7.73 -13.57 -12.06
C VAL A 432 -6.98 -14.81 -12.54
N ASN A 433 -7.60 -15.53 -13.49
CA ASN A 433 -7.08 -16.78 -14.02
C ASN A 433 -7.18 -16.77 -15.55
N ASN A 434 -6.05 -16.94 -16.23
CA ASN A 434 -5.99 -17.09 -17.68
C ASN A 434 -5.60 -18.53 -18.10
N GLY A 435 -5.80 -19.53 -17.24
CA GLY A 435 -5.69 -20.95 -17.56
C GLY A 435 -4.28 -21.54 -17.40
N THR A 436 -3.44 -20.95 -16.57
CA THR A 436 -2.03 -21.31 -16.43
C THR A 436 -1.76 -22.37 -15.35
N SER A 437 -0.81 -23.27 -15.62
CA SER A 437 -0.36 -24.33 -14.68
C SER A 437 1.13 -24.16 -14.32
N GLY A 438 1.59 -24.81 -13.25
CA GLY A 438 3.01 -24.75 -12.84
C GLY A 438 3.42 -23.40 -12.22
N GLN A 439 4.53 -22.81 -12.69
CA GLN A 439 5.08 -21.52 -12.25
C GLN A 439 4.11 -20.34 -12.43
N PHE A 440 3.15 -20.46 -13.35
CA PHE A 440 2.14 -19.45 -13.63
C PHE A 440 0.81 -19.72 -12.91
N ARG A 441 0.82 -20.60 -11.89
CA ARG A 441 -0.37 -20.91 -11.08
C ARG A 441 -1.05 -19.65 -10.56
N THR A 442 -2.35 -19.55 -10.81
CA THR A 442 -3.22 -18.62 -10.10
C THR A 442 -3.40 -19.10 -8.66
N SER A 443 -2.99 -18.29 -7.70
CA SER A 443 -2.99 -18.62 -6.27
C SER A 443 -2.98 -17.33 -5.45
N PRO A 444 -3.96 -17.07 -4.57
CA PRO A 444 -3.96 -15.85 -3.77
C PRO A 444 -2.66 -15.70 -2.98
N LEU A 445 -2.26 -16.77 -2.28
CA LEU A 445 -1.02 -16.91 -1.53
C LEU A 445 -0.21 -18.09 -2.08
N LEU A 446 1.06 -17.86 -2.42
CA LEU A 446 2.00 -18.91 -2.81
C LEU A 446 3.28 -18.77 -2.00
N ILE A 447 3.64 -19.78 -1.21
CA ILE A 447 4.94 -19.88 -0.54
C ILE A 447 5.48 -21.26 -0.81
N TRP A 448 6.47 -21.38 -1.67
CA TRP A 448 7.00 -22.70 -1.96
C TRP A 448 8.47 -22.71 -2.34
N THR A 449 9.01 -23.92 -2.30
CA THR A 449 10.22 -24.26 -3.03
C THR A 449 9.86 -25.28 -4.10
N ALA A 450 10.39 -25.12 -5.31
CA ALA A 450 10.18 -26.04 -6.42
C ALA A 450 11.48 -26.20 -7.23
N LYS A 451 11.60 -27.21 -8.08
CA LYS A 451 12.71 -27.26 -9.05
C LYS A 451 12.21 -26.89 -10.43
N TYR A 452 12.69 -25.79 -10.98
CA TYR A 452 12.44 -25.43 -12.37
C TYR A 452 13.53 -26.00 -13.28
N SER A 453 13.13 -26.81 -14.27
CA SER A 453 14.05 -27.37 -15.28
C SER A 453 15.28 -28.09 -14.72
N GLY A 454 15.17 -28.71 -13.54
CA GLY A 454 16.25 -29.47 -12.91
C GLY A 454 17.25 -28.64 -12.09
N SER A 455 16.96 -27.36 -11.84
CA SER A 455 17.76 -26.46 -10.99
C SER A 455 17.99 -27.00 -9.56
N GLU A 456 19.00 -26.45 -8.88
CA GLU A 456 19.06 -26.47 -7.42
C GLU A 456 18.01 -25.51 -6.85
N VAL A 457 17.56 -25.78 -5.62
CA VAL A 457 16.62 -24.95 -4.87
C VAL A 457 17.05 -24.95 -3.39
N GLY A 458 17.12 -23.77 -2.77
CA GLY A 458 17.44 -23.61 -1.36
C GLY A 458 16.20 -23.61 -0.45
N PRO A 459 16.38 -23.65 0.87
CA PRO A 459 15.29 -23.55 1.83
C PRO A 459 14.75 -22.12 1.96
N VAL A 460 13.49 -22.03 2.38
CA VAL A 460 12.80 -20.78 2.71
C VAL A 460 12.30 -20.85 4.15
N SER A 461 12.66 -19.87 4.99
CA SER A 461 12.23 -19.81 6.38
C SER A 461 11.82 -18.43 6.86
N ASN A 462 11.18 -18.37 8.04
CA ASN A 462 10.84 -17.16 8.77
C ASN A 462 10.05 -16.15 7.92
N ILE A 463 8.85 -16.57 7.48
CA ILE A 463 7.92 -15.70 6.76
C ILE A 463 6.88 -15.17 7.73
N GLU A 464 6.71 -13.85 7.78
CA GLU A 464 5.65 -13.20 8.54
C GLU A 464 4.59 -12.60 7.61
N MET A 465 3.33 -12.91 7.87
CA MET A 465 2.19 -12.27 7.21
C MET A 465 1.29 -11.66 8.28
N THR A 466 1.08 -10.35 8.25
CA THR A 466 0.21 -9.66 9.22
C THR A 466 -0.78 -8.76 8.50
N ARG A 467 -2.08 -8.96 8.75
CA ARG A 467 -3.19 -8.20 8.12
C ARG A 467 -3.14 -8.26 6.58
N VAL A 468 -2.98 -9.47 6.05
CA VAL A 468 -3.09 -9.75 4.62
C VAL A 468 -4.53 -10.11 4.28
N SER A 469 -5.09 -9.54 3.20
CA SER A 469 -6.45 -9.84 2.76
C SER A 469 -6.54 -10.13 1.27
N PHE A 470 -7.40 -11.07 0.92
CA PHE A 470 -7.78 -11.39 -0.46
C PHE A 470 -9.29 -11.29 -0.62
N GLU A 471 -9.73 -10.57 -1.63
CA GLU A 471 -11.14 -10.40 -1.99
C GLU A 471 -11.42 -11.00 -3.36
N ASN A 472 -12.70 -11.30 -3.61
CA ASN A 472 -13.19 -11.85 -4.87
C ASN A 472 -12.37 -13.06 -5.37
N ILE A 473 -11.98 -13.95 -4.46
CA ILE A 473 -11.23 -15.16 -4.82
C ILE A 473 -12.21 -16.29 -5.21
N ASN A 474 -12.14 -16.76 -6.46
CA ASN A 474 -13.04 -17.76 -7.05
C ASN A 474 -12.71 -19.20 -6.63
N ASN A 475 -12.63 -19.50 -5.33
CA ASN A 475 -12.18 -20.79 -4.79
C ASN A 475 -10.76 -21.20 -5.26
N TYR A 476 -9.89 -20.25 -5.56
CA TYR A 476 -8.50 -20.54 -5.88
C TYR A 476 -7.78 -21.05 -4.62
N HIS A 477 -7.11 -22.19 -4.75
CA HIS A 477 -6.27 -22.73 -3.69
C HIS A 477 -5.02 -21.86 -3.51
N SER A 478 -4.57 -21.75 -2.27
CA SER A 478 -3.26 -21.23 -1.89
C SER A 478 -2.32 -22.37 -1.53
N PHE A 479 -1.00 -22.18 -1.61
CA PHE A 479 -0.05 -23.26 -1.38
C PHE A 479 1.09 -22.83 -0.45
N ILE A 480 1.41 -23.70 0.51
CA ILE A 480 2.60 -23.59 1.35
C ILE A 480 3.33 -24.94 1.31
N GLN A 481 4.46 -25.03 0.59
CA GLN A 481 5.07 -26.34 0.29
C GLN A 481 6.59 -26.30 0.12
N GLY A 482 7.30 -27.23 0.76
CA GLY A 482 8.70 -27.51 0.43
C GLY A 482 8.89 -28.59 -0.65
N TYR A 483 9.94 -28.48 -1.44
CA TYR A 483 10.31 -29.42 -2.49
C TYR A 483 10.83 -30.75 -1.92
N ASP A 484 11.86 -30.70 -1.07
CA ASP A 484 12.48 -31.86 -0.43
C ASP A 484 12.99 -31.52 0.98
N SER A 485 13.66 -32.48 1.65
CA SER A 485 14.10 -32.32 3.03
C SER A 485 15.24 -31.31 3.22
N SER A 486 15.97 -30.95 2.15
CA SER A 486 16.98 -29.87 2.12
C SER A 486 16.38 -28.51 1.77
N SER A 487 15.29 -28.49 1.02
CA SER A 487 14.68 -27.30 0.44
C SER A 487 13.30 -27.08 1.07
N LYS A 488 13.27 -26.97 2.40
CA LYS A 488 12.03 -26.89 3.17
C LYS A 488 11.42 -25.49 3.12
N VAL A 489 10.11 -25.43 3.38
CA VAL A 489 9.44 -24.20 3.82
C VAL A 489 9.19 -24.32 5.32
N SER A 490 9.61 -23.32 6.11
CA SER A 490 9.43 -23.39 7.57
C SER A 490 9.16 -22.06 8.25
N ASN A 491 8.52 -22.11 9.42
CA ASN A 491 8.26 -20.95 10.27
C ASN A 491 7.47 -19.85 9.54
N VAL A 492 6.30 -20.20 8.99
CA VAL A 492 5.39 -19.25 8.38
C VAL A 492 4.35 -18.85 9.42
N ASN A 493 4.41 -17.59 9.85
CA ASN A 493 3.51 -17.02 10.85
C ASN A 493 2.50 -16.11 10.17
N ILE A 494 1.23 -16.50 10.19
CA ILE A 494 0.14 -15.79 9.54
C ILE A 494 -0.76 -15.20 10.63
N THR A 495 -0.96 -13.90 10.63
CA THR A 495 -1.77 -13.17 11.63
C THR A 495 -2.81 -12.30 10.95
N ASP A 496 -4.07 -12.44 11.35
CA ASP A 496 -5.20 -11.68 10.79
C ASP A 496 -5.39 -11.80 9.27
N LEU A 497 -5.11 -12.98 8.71
CA LEU A 497 -5.40 -13.28 7.31
C LEU A 497 -6.91 -13.23 7.06
N LYS A 498 -7.33 -12.51 6.01
CA LYS A 498 -8.72 -12.50 5.55
C LYS A 498 -8.84 -13.02 4.13
N MET A 499 -9.87 -13.82 3.88
CA MET A 499 -10.22 -14.29 2.53
C MET A 499 -11.73 -14.13 2.31
N ASN A 500 -12.10 -13.38 1.28
CA ASN A 500 -13.48 -12.95 1.01
C ASN A 500 -14.15 -12.36 2.27
N GLY A 501 -13.43 -11.50 2.99
CA GLY A 501 -13.87 -10.85 4.24
C GLY A 501 -13.80 -11.72 5.50
N ASN A 502 -13.62 -13.04 5.37
CA ASN A 502 -13.60 -13.96 6.53
C ASN A 502 -12.20 -14.06 7.14
N LEU A 503 -12.12 -13.95 8.47
CA LEU A 503 -10.88 -14.19 9.22
C LEU A 503 -10.52 -15.67 9.18
N ILE A 504 -9.32 -15.99 8.67
CA ILE A 504 -8.82 -17.34 8.49
C ILE A 504 -7.95 -17.73 9.67
N THR A 505 -8.34 -18.81 10.35
CA THR A 505 -7.68 -19.31 11.58
C THR A 505 -7.08 -20.70 11.42
N SER A 506 -7.25 -21.33 10.24
CA SER A 506 -6.62 -22.58 9.87
C SER A 506 -6.46 -22.67 8.36
N ALA A 507 -5.53 -23.52 7.91
CA ALA A 507 -5.26 -23.73 6.48
C ALA A 507 -6.51 -24.20 5.70
N SER A 508 -7.27 -25.15 6.27
CA SER A 508 -8.49 -25.69 5.63
C SER A 508 -9.59 -24.64 5.48
N GLN A 509 -9.71 -23.68 6.41
CA GLN A 509 -10.67 -22.60 6.32
C GLN A 509 -10.37 -21.65 5.15
N GLY A 510 -9.09 -21.47 4.81
CA GLY A 510 -8.63 -20.58 3.74
C GLY A 510 -8.34 -21.26 2.41
N LEU A 511 -8.69 -22.54 2.22
CA LEU A 511 -8.26 -23.33 1.04
C LEU A 511 -6.74 -23.24 0.81
N ILE A 512 -5.96 -23.36 1.90
CA ILE A 512 -4.50 -23.33 1.86
C ILE A 512 -3.99 -24.76 1.96
N ASP A 513 -3.40 -25.25 0.89
CA ASP A 513 -2.78 -26.56 0.82
C ASP A 513 -1.40 -26.51 1.46
N ILE A 514 -1.26 -27.18 2.61
CA ILE A 514 0.03 -27.37 3.28
C ILE A 514 0.67 -28.66 2.74
N GLY A 515 1.69 -28.49 1.90
CA GLY A 515 2.37 -29.58 1.21
C GLY A 515 3.48 -30.24 2.04
N ALA A 516 4.11 -31.26 1.44
CA ALA A 516 5.26 -31.96 2.04
C ALA A 516 6.43 -31.02 2.35
N ASN A 517 7.37 -31.47 3.19
CA ASN A 517 8.59 -30.73 3.56
C ASN A 517 8.33 -29.33 4.13
N THR A 518 7.20 -29.20 4.84
CA THR A 518 6.74 -27.95 5.45
C THR A 518 6.61 -28.13 6.95
N SER A 519 7.02 -27.14 7.75
CA SER A 519 6.91 -27.21 9.22
C SER A 519 6.65 -25.85 9.86
N ASN A 520 6.00 -25.84 11.03
CA ASN A 520 5.74 -24.64 11.84
C ASN A 520 4.94 -23.56 11.08
N ILE A 521 3.78 -23.95 10.56
CA ILE A 521 2.83 -23.02 9.92
C ILE A 521 1.76 -22.65 10.94
N THR A 522 1.71 -21.38 11.32
CA THR A 522 0.81 -20.90 12.38
C THR A 522 -0.18 -19.89 11.84
N PHE A 523 -1.42 -19.99 12.32
CA PHE A 523 -2.49 -19.03 12.06
C PHE A 523 -2.89 -18.39 13.39
N ASN A 524 -2.72 -17.09 13.47
CA ASN A 524 -2.92 -16.28 14.66
C ASN A 524 -3.96 -15.20 14.37
N THR A 525 -4.55 -14.67 15.44
CA THR A 525 -5.47 -13.54 15.35
C THR A 525 -5.07 -12.51 16.40
N ASN A 526 -5.04 -11.23 16.01
CA ASN A 526 -5.01 -10.10 16.92
C ASN A 526 -6.38 -9.43 16.86
N PRO A 527 -7.39 -9.96 17.58
CA PRO A 527 -8.73 -9.40 17.52
C PRO A 527 -8.70 -7.92 17.90
N THR A 528 -9.25 -7.06 17.03
CA THR A 528 -9.55 -5.68 17.41
C THR A 528 -10.49 -5.74 18.62
N THR A 529 -10.09 -5.06 19.68
CA THR A 529 -10.88 -5.02 20.92
C THR A 529 -11.19 -3.58 21.26
N LYS A 530 -12.31 -3.39 21.94
CA LYS A 530 -12.70 -2.14 22.53
C LYS A 530 -12.51 -2.21 24.05
N LYS A 531 -12.15 -1.08 24.66
CA LYS A 531 -12.49 -0.79 26.05
C LYS A 531 -13.85 -0.11 26.09
N MET A 532 -14.65 -0.44 27.09
CA MET A 532 -16.00 0.13 27.29
C MET A 532 -16.01 0.90 28.61
N MET A 533 -16.02 2.23 28.55
CA MET A 533 -15.91 3.11 29.72
C MET A 533 -17.27 3.70 30.08
N ASN A 534 -17.71 3.57 31.32
CA ASN A 534 -18.99 4.12 31.76
C ASN A 534 -18.94 5.66 31.85
N ALA A 535 -20.00 6.34 31.43
CA ALA A 535 -20.06 7.80 31.49
C ALA A 535 -20.18 8.36 32.92
N ASN A 536 -20.84 7.63 33.84
CA ASN A 536 -21.03 8.05 35.23
C ASN A 536 -19.75 7.86 36.08
N SER A 537 -19.06 6.73 35.92
CA SER A 537 -17.92 6.37 36.79
C SER A 537 -16.54 6.57 36.15
N SER A 538 -16.47 6.71 34.83
CA SER A 538 -15.21 6.64 34.06
C SER A 538 -14.44 5.31 34.26
N LYS A 539 -15.14 4.23 34.64
CA LYS A 539 -14.55 2.89 34.83
C LYS A 539 -14.87 1.96 33.67
N ALA A 540 -13.98 1.00 33.43
CA ALA A 540 -14.07 0.02 32.35
C ALA A 540 -14.94 -1.17 32.73
N VAL A 541 -15.73 -1.68 31.79
CA VAL A 541 -16.33 -3.02 31.87
C VAL A 541 -15.22 -4.07 31.92
N GLU A 542 -15.27 -4.98 32.88
CA GLU A 542 -14.29 -6.05 33.05
C GLU A 542 -14.91 -7.39 33.46
N VAL A 543 -14.16 -8.47 33.25
CA VAL A 543 -14.38 -9.71 33.99
C VAL A 543 -13.64 -9.62 35.32
N PHE A 544 -14.37 -9.68 36.44
CA PHE A 544 -13.83 -9.51 37.79
C PHE A 544 -12.71 -10.54 38.07
N GLY A 545 -11.57 -10.04 38.55
CA GLY A 545 -10.36 -10.86 38.79
C GLY A 545 -9.79 -11.54 37.54
N GLY A 546 -10.32 -11.21 36.34
CA GLY A 546 -9.99 -11.86 35.09
C GLY A 546 -10.27 -13.36 35.07
N SER A 547 -11.40 -13.78 35.65
CA SER A 547 -11.87 -15.18 35.57
C SER A 547 -12.00 -15.68 34.13
N THR A 548 -11.77 -16.98 33.91
CA THR A 548 -12.04 -17.66 32.64
C THR A 548 -13.17 -18.68 32.72
N THR A 549 -13.86 -18.79 33.86
CA THR A 549 -14.98 -19.73 34.07
C THR A 549 -16.32 -19.13 33.66
N ASP A 550 -17.29 -20.00 33.36
CA ASP A 550 -18.68 -19.57 33.17
C ASP A 550 -19.24 -19.03 34.50
N GLY A 551 -20.17 -18.08 34.42
CA GLY A 551 -20.68 -17.35 35.58
C GLY A 551 -19.68 -16.33 36.16
N GLY A 552 -18.56 -16.08 35.45
CA GLY A 552 -17.61 -15.05 35.87
C GLY A 552 -18.28 -13.69 35.91
N LYS A 553 -18.25 -13.03 37.07
CA LYS A 553 -18.87 -11.73 37.30
C LYS A 553 -18.34 -10.67 36.33
N ILE A 554 -19.25 -9.91 35.71
CA ILE A 554 -18.91 -8.70 34.97
C ILE A 554 -19.03 -7.51 35.90
N SER A 555 -17.94 -6.77 36.07
CA SER A 555 -17.89 -5.60 36.94
C SER A 555 -17.40 -4.37 36.20
N GLN A 556 -17.37 -3.23 36.91
CA GLN A 556 -16.57 -2.08 36.51
C GLN A 556 -15.31 -1.95 37.37
N TRP A 557 -14.22 -1.47 36.77
CA TRP A 557 -12.97 -1.16 37.45
C TRP A 557 -12.19 -0.07 36.73
N ASP A 558 -11.25 0.59 37.39
CA ASP A 558 -10.25 1.42 36.71
C ASP A 558 -9.55 0.69 35.55
N TYR A 559 -9.40 1.38 34.43
CA TYR A 559 -8.79 0.79 33.25
C TYR A 559 -7.28 0.65 33.42
N SER A 560 -6.79 -0.59 33.28
CA SER A 560 -5.38 -0.98 33.37
C SER A 560 -4.80 -1.50 32.06
N GLY A 561 -5.64 -1.71 31.03
CA GLY A 561 -5.24 -2.35 29.76
C GLY A 561 -5.20 -3.87 29.80
N GLY A 562 -5.57 -4.50 30.93
CA GLY A 562 -5.61 -5.95 31.07
C GLY A 562 -6.55 -6.63 30.06
N LYS A 563 -6.21 -7.85 29.62
CA LYS A 563 -7.03 -8.63 28.66
C LYS A 563 -8.46 -8.87 29.16
N ASN A 564 -8.71 -8.85 30.46
CA ASN A 564 -10.05 -8.97 31.04
C ASN A 564 -10.91 -7.71 30.88
N GLN A 565 -10.34 -6.58 30.45
CA GLN A 565 -11.01 -5.29 30.19
C GLN A 565 -11.12 -4.97 28.69
N ARG A 566 -10.68 -5.89 27.83
CA ARG A 566 -10.68 -5.72 26.38
C ARG A 566 -11.72 -6.65 25.76
N TRP A 567 -12.58 -6.10 24.92
CA TRP A 567 -13.78 -6.76 24.42
C TRP A 567 -13.85 -6.71 22.90
N GLN A 568 -13.95 -7.86 22.25
CA GLN A 568 -14.18 -7.96 20.83
C GLN A 568 -15.68 -7.88 20.53
N LEU A 569 -16.07 -7.06 19.56
CA LEU A 569 -17.44 -7.04 19.03
C LEU A 569 -17.51 -8.01 17.86
N VAL A 570 -18.36 -9.03 17.97
CA VAL A 570 -18.56 -10.05 16.92
C VAL A 570 -19.98 -9.91 16.40
N ASP A 571 -20.14 -9.66 15.10
CA ASP A 571 -21.47 -9.50 14.49
C ASP A 571 -22.33 -10.77 14.67
N ALA A 572 -23.57 -10.58 15.12
CA ALA A 572 -24.58 -11.62 15.31
C ALA A 572 -25.74 -11.51 14.31
N GLY A 573 -25.65 -10.60 13.35
CA GLY A 573 -26.67 -10.30 12.34
C GLY A 573 -27.80 -9.42 12.86
N GLY A 574 -28.48 -8.72 11.94
CA GLY A 574 -29.65 -7.88 12.26
C GLY A 574 -29.34 -6.67 13.16
N GLY A 575 -28.08 -6.20 13.16
CA GLY A 575 -27.63 -5.06 13.98
C GLY A 575 -27.24 -5.41 15.43
N TYR A 576 -27.11 -6.71 15.76
CA TYR A 576 -26.69 -7.18 17.07
C TYR A 576 -25.27 -7.71 17.07
N TYR A 577 -24.61 -7.64 18.23
CA TYR A 577 -23.25 -8.12 18.45
C TYR A 577 -23.18 -9.06 19.65
N LYS A 578 -22.32 -10.08 19.54
CA LYS A 578 -21.77 -10.80 20.69
C LYS A 578 -20.55 -10.03 21.19
N ILE A 579 -20.50 -9.71 22.48
CA ILE A 579 -19.40 -8.93 23.08
C ILE A 579 -18.47 -9.89 23.83
N LYS A 580 -17.34 -10.24 23.23
CA LYS A 580 -16.45 -11.34 23.65
C LYS A 580 -15.25 -10.83 24.42
N ASN A 581 -14.99 -11.35 25.61
CA ASN A 581 -13.83 -10.96 26.41
C ASN A 581 -12.52 -11.52 25.82
N LEU A 582 -11.48 -10.70 25.73
CA LEU A 582 -10.20 -11.09 25.15
C LEU A 582 -9.43 -12.13 26.00
N LYS A 583 -9.59 -12.13 27.33
CA LYS A 583 -8.88 -13.07 28.20
C LYS A 583 -9.51 -14.46 28.19
N SER A 584 -10.83 -14.53 28.31
CA SER A 584 -11.56 -15.81 28.47
C SER A 584 -12.14 -16.36 27.17
N GLY A 585 -12.32 -15.53 26.14
CA GLY A 585 -13.04 -15.90 24.93
C GLY A 585 -14.56 -16.07 25.14
N LYS A 586 -15.11 -15.64 26.27
CA LYS A 586 -16.54 -15.79 26.65
C LYS A 586 -17.33 -14.51 26.41
N LEU A 587 -18.65 -14.63 26.34
CA LEU A 587 -19.54 -13.54 25.95
C LEU A 587 -20.12 -12.81 27.15
N LEU A 588 -20.31 -11.50 27.01
CA LEU A 588 -21.13 -10.67 27.91
C LEU A 588 -22.59 -11.18 27.86
N GLU A 589 -23.08 -11.68 28.99
CA GLU A 589 -24.37 -12.36 29.10
C GLU A 589 -25.20 -11.80 30.25
N VAL A 590 -26.52 -11.65 30.04
CA VAL A 590 -27.47 -11.51 31.16
C VAL A 590 -27.76 -12.89 31.75
N THR A 591 -27.45 -13.08 33.03
CA THR A 591 -27.54 -14.37 33.74
C THR A 591 -28.90 -15.03 33.54
N GLY A 592 -28.89 -16.28 33.06
CA GLY A 592 -30.09 -17.10 32.83
C GLY A 592 -31.07 -16.53 31.80
N GLY A 593 -30.66 -15.50 31.05
CA GLY A 593 -31.51 -14.77 30.11
C GLY A 593 -32.73 -14.11 30.75
N SER A 594 -32.60 -13.65 31.99
CA SER A 594 -33.62 -12.90 32.71
C SER A 594 -34.01 -11.62 31.96
N THR A 595 -35.27 -11.19 32.08
CA THR A 595 -35.77 -9.92 31.53
C THR A 595 -36.10 -8.88 32.61
N ALA A 596 -35.82 -9.21 33.87
CA ALA A 596 -36.06 -8.34 35.03
C ALA A 596 -35.01 -7.22 35.13
N ASN A 597 -35.42 -6.09 35.71
CA ASN A 597 -34.50 -5.03 36.13
C ASN A 597 -33.61 -5.52 37.28
N GLY A 598 -32.33 -5.14 37.23
CA GLY A 598 -31.33 -5.55 38.22
C GLY A 598 -30.82 -6.98 38.01
N ALA A 599 -31.22 -7.67 36.94
CA ALA A 599 -30.63 -8.96 36.61
C ALA A 599 -29.13 -8.79 36.35
N LEU A 600 -28.33 -9.68 36.94
CA LEU A 600 -26.88 -9.63 36.89
C LEU A 600 -26.36 -9.91 35.47
N VAL A 601 -25.19 -9.35 35.19
CA VAL A 601 -24.42 -9.64 33.98
C VAL A 601 -23.19 -10.45 34.36
N GLU A 602 -22.91 -11.48 33.56
CA GLU A 602 -21.83 -12.44 33.73
C GLU A 602 -21.16 -12.73 32.37
N GLN A 603 -20.06 -13.49 32.40
CA GLN A 603 -19.55 -14.12 31.18
C GLN A 603 -20.02 -15.57 31.09
N TRP A 604 -20.29 -16.02 29.88
CA TRP A 604 -20.62 -17.43 29.62
C TRP A 604 -20.10 -17.87 28.24
N GLY A 605 -19.87 -19.17 28.07
CA GLY A 605 -19.56 -19.76 26.75
C GLY A 605 -20.66 -19.48 25.72
N ASP A 606 -20.28 -19.29 24.46
CA ASP A 606 -21.25 -19.01 23.39
C ASP A 606 -22.23 -20.19 23.23
N ASN A 607 -23.51 -19.94 23.51
CA ASN A 607 -24.59 -20.92 23.41
C ASN A 607 -25.66 -20.49 22.39
N GLY A 608 -25.41 -19.40 21.66
CA GLY A 608 -26.33 -18.85 20.66
C GLY A 608 -27.56 -18.13 21.23
N GLY A 609 -27.69 -17.99 22.55
CA GLY A 609 -28.84 -17.35 23.19
C GLY A 609 -28.94 -15.85 22.92
N ASP A 610 -30.16 -15.33 22.78
CA ASP A 610 -30.41 -13.89 22.60
C ASP A 610 -29.95 -13.04 23.80
N ASN A 611 -29.80 -13.64 24.98
CA ASN A 611 -29.25 -12.97 26.15
C ASN A 611 -27.73 -12.72 26.08
N GLN A 612 -27.04 -13.28 25.08
CA GLN A 612 -25.62 -13.03 24.78
C GLN A 612 -25.43 -12.01 23.64
N GLN A 613 -26.52 -11.41 23.15
CA GLN A 613 -26.52 -10.53 21.98
C GLN A 613 -26.97 -9.12 22.38
N TRP A 614 -26.26 -8.12 21.88
CA TRP A 614 -26.43 -6.73 22.28
C TRP A 614 -26.48 -5.81 21.06
N GLN A 615 -27.46 -4.93 21.01
CA GLN A 615 -27.49 -3.84 20.06
C GLN A 615 -26.64 -2.69 20.62
N ILE A 616 -25.82 -2.08 19.77
CA ILE A 616 -25.06 -0.88 20.10
C ILE A 616 -25.81 0.33 19.53
N VAL A 617 -26.32 1.19 20.41
CA VAL A 617 -27.12 2.37 20.02
C VAL A 617 -26.32 3.63 20.32
N ASP A 618 -25.89 4.33 19.27
CA ASP A 618 -25.24 5.64 19.42
C ASP A 618 -26.22 6.67 20.01
N VAL A 619 -25.75 7.39 21.03
CA VAL A 619 -26.51 8.45 21.71
C VAL A 619 -25.82 9.81 21.63
N GLY A 620 -24.80 9.94 20.77
CA GLY A 620 -24.06 11.17 20.53
C GLY A 620 -22.91 11.40 21.51
N ASN A 621 -22.07 12.39 21.19
CA ASN A 621 -20.90 12.80 22.00
C ASN A 621 -19.91 11.66 22.31
N GLY A 622 -19.84 10.65 21.45
CA GLY A 622 -18.95 9.49 21.61
C GLY A 622 -19.46 8.41 22.57
N TYR A 623 -20.71 8.48 23.02
CA TYR A 623 -21.32 7.48 23.90
C TYR A 623 -22.34 6.60 23.16
N SER A 624 -22.43 5.35 23.60
CA SER A 624 -23.43 4.40 23.13
C SER A 624 -24.12 3.68 24.30
N LYS A 625 -25.30 3.13 24.04
CA LYS A 625 -25.97 2.17 24.92
C LYS A 625 -25.78 0.75 24.38
N LEU A 626 -25.74 -0.22 25.28
CA LEU A 626 -25.69 -1.64 24.96
C LEU A 626 -27.03 -2.25 25.37
N ILE A 627 -27.90 -2.55 24.39
CA ILE A 627 -29.26 -3.03 24.63
C ILE A 627 -29.33 -4.54 24.38
N ASN A 628 -29.69 -5.32 25.39
CA ASN A 628 -29.76 -6.78 25.28
C ASN A 628 -30.92 -7.20 24.35
N ARG A 629 -30.65 -8.10 23.40
CA ARG A 629 -31.63 -8.57 22.39
C ARG A 629 -32.83 -9.26 23.02
N LYS A 630 -32.62 -10.06 24.08
CA LYS A 630 -33.70 -10.82 24.73
C LYS A 630 -34.64 -9.94 25.56
N SER A 631 -34.09 -8.98 26.30
CA SER A 631 -34.86 -8.22 27.31
C SER A 631 -35.25 -6.81 26.86
N GLY A 632 -34.59 -6.26 25.84
CA GLY A 632 -34.71 -4.86 25.44
C GLY A 632 -34.14 -3.86 26.46
N LYS A 633 -33.32 -4.32 27.41
CA LYS A 633 -32.78 -3.49 28.52
C LYS A 633 -31.33 -3.13 28.31
N ALA A 634 -30.92 -1.99 28.87
CA ALA A 634 -29.57 -1.47 28.76
C ALA A 634 -28.62 -2.12 29.78
N LEU A 635 -27.36 -2.31 29.41
CA LEU A 635 -26.26 -2.58 30.35
C LEU A 635 -26.12 -1.40 31.31
N ASP A 636 -26.15 -1.68 32.60
CA ASP A 636 -26.29 -0.69 33.66
C ASP A 636 -25.27 -0.96 34.78
N SER A 637 -24.52 0.08 35.17
CA SER A 637 -23.60 0.03 36.32
C SER A 637 -24.31 0.05 37.69
N GLY A 638 -25.64 0.15 37.73
CA GLY A 638 -26.43 0.32 38.95
C GLY A 638 -26.29 1.71 39.57
N GLY A 639 -25.74 2.69 38.85
CA GLY A 639 -25.47 4.04 39.34
C GLY A 639 -24.27 4.17 40.29
N THR A 640 -23.56 3.07 40.54
CA THR A 640 -22.37 3.08 41.41
C THR A 640 -21.12 3.53 40.67
N THR A 641 -20.16 4.06 41.42
CA THR A 641 -18.81 4.42 40.95
C THR A 641 -17.74 3.56 41.62
N GLU A 642 -18.12 2.52 42.37
CA GLU A 642 -17.18 1.67 43.11
C GLU A 642 -16.55 0.59 42.23
N ASP A 643 -15.26 0.31 42.50
CA ASP A 643 -14.54 -0.78 41.85
C ASP A 643 -15.10 -2.14 42.25
N GLY A 644 -15.19 -3.04 41.26
CA GLY A 644 -15.68 -4.39 41.46
C GLY A 644 -17.20 -4.47 41.63
N ALA A 645 -17.94 -3.38 41.47
CA ALA A 645 -19.41 -3.44 41.45
C ALA A 645 -19.89 -4.22 40.22
N GLN A 646 -20.81 -5.19 40.42
CA GLN A 646 -21.33 -6.02 39.34
C GLN A 646 -22.27 -5.21 38.45
N LEU A 647 -22.10 -5.31 37.14
CA LEU A 647 -23.03 -4.72 36.18
C LEU A 647 -24.32 -5.54 36.14
N THR A 648 -25.40 -4.83 35.83
CA THR A 648 -26.75 -5.38 35.70
C THR A 648 -27.35 -4.95 34.38
N GLN A 649 -28.58 -5.37 34.10
CA GLN A 649 -29.41 -4.70 33.10
C GLN A 649 -30.54 -3.91 33.78
N TRP A 650 -30.98 -2.84 33.13
CA TRP A 650 -32.15 -2.07 33.56
C TRP A 650 -32.89 -1.47 32.38
N THR A 651 -34.18 -1.16 32.56
CA THR A 651 -34.96 -0.38 31.60
C THR A 651 -34.20 0.91 31.25
N ASP A 652 -34.07 1.21 29.96
CA ASP A 652 -33.41 2.44 29.51
C ASP A 652 -34.08 3.67 30.13
N ASN A 653 -33.31 4.46 30.87
CA ASN A 653 -33.76 5.67 31.54
C ASN A 653 -32.96 6.91 31.13
N GLY A 654 -32.04 6.77 30.17
CA GLY A 654 -31.18 7.86 29.69
C GLY A 654 -30.07 8.31 30.65
N GLY A 655 -29.91 7.64 31.80
CA GLY A 655 -28.89 7.94 32.81
C GLY A 655 -27.47 7.63 32.34
N ASP A 656 -26.49 8.35 32.89
CA ASP A 656 -25.07 8.20 32.53
C ASP A 656 -24.50 6.83 32.97
N ASN A 657 -25.13 6.19 33.94
CA ASN A 657 -24.84 4.82 34.37
C ASN A 657 -25.12 3.75 33.29
N GLN A 658 -25.86 4.09 32.23
CA GLN A 658 -26.18 3.22 31.09
C GLN A 658 -25.46 3.62 29.78
N LYS A 659 -24.59 4.64 29.82
CA LYS A 659 -23.86 5.15 28.67
C LYS A 659 -22.41 4.68 28.71
N TRP A 660 -21.90 4.22 27.58
CA TRP A 660 -20.58 3.61 27.45
C TRP A 660 -19.83 4.22 26.29
N GLN A 661 -18.59 4.65 26.52
CA GLN A 661 -17.67 5.05 25.47
C GLN A 661 -16.91 3.80 24.99
N LEU A 662 -17.04 3.47 23.71
CA LEU A 662 -16.36 2.34 23.07
C LEU A 662 -15.12 2.86 22.33
N MET A 663 -13.93 2.51 22.82
CA MET A 663 -12.64 3.00 22.28
C MET A 663 -11.71 1.84 21.98
N GLU A 664 -10.76 2.01 21.06
CA GLU A 664 -9.71 1.01 20.79
C GLU A 664 -8.66 0.89 21.91
#